data_AF-A0A6S6S4G8-F1
#
_entry.id   AF-A0A6S6S4G8-F1
#
_cell.length_a   1.000
_cell.length_b   1.000
_cell.length_c   1.000
_cell.angle_alpha   90.00
_cell.angle_beta   90.00
_cell.angle_gamma   90.00
#
_symmetry.space_group_name_H-M   'P 1'
#
loop_
_entity.id
_entity.type
_entity.pdbx_description
1 polymer ?
#
loop_
_entity_poly.entity_id
_entity_poly.type
_entity_poly.pdbx_seq_one_letter_code
_entity_poly.pdbx_strand_id
1 'polypeptide(L)'
;MMKNKYTFWKLINEYIIKIPIIQRDYAQGRKENKIENIRNIFLDTLYEMIHSSDKTIDLDFIYGSEINNSEGKILTPLDGQQRLTTLFLLHWYLALKDGKLNDTVKETLKRFTYETRISSRDFCEKIITEDITFKKEDKLSDIIEDYAWFFLSWKKDPTIQSMLVMMDAIHNKFHSSEDFFEKLIDNENKPITFQFLKLDNFGLTDTLYIKMNARGKALSDFENFKAKFEPYLSVDMKSKLDNSWTDLFWKHRDDKSNKIDERFLIFFQNITLNLYLSISDKKENEDINEIDIFSIYEKVYSNTLNVELVSNILDYLYNNQTSRYFYLFENFIKDKTSRWDIVSFHALTLGIANQNDLDNWMRVSLNLINNTRIELSKDLVNSINSLDKLFINANGDIHQYLINDTFKTSMFNREQVDEEQIKVKLINDDIQDWKSAILKYENHEYFKGQVCFLLRLSRFKLDKFIEYGDKCTLLFNQNILNHSEFIFQRALLNHYDYTPNAGSSNYTFCVSDLALRSKIDNWRKVLNNKKSLVSLEKLLKEVTVSDIEKSLYTIINSSIVSDWREYFIKDKQFIGYCKRKQFRYYSKKEIYPLHKERMNGKHLELYSYIFYINNIEGKSFVPFDKPYYLESTSWGLSSIRFDWKYNEIDYFVDIEFKYESDDYSISFFCDEGMPSNIIDIVEKIGFVSITDIDDDSSYFEVVNIKEKKLMHRFADLSNALEKV
;
A
#
# COMPACT_ATOMS: atom_id res chain seq x y z
N MET A 1 -15.13 51.08 20.66
CA MET A 1 -13.87 51.52 20.00
C MET A 1 -14.24 52.29 18.74
N MET A 2 -13.77 53.52 18.59
CA MET A 2 -14.01 54.31 17.36
C MET A 2 -13.34 53.62 16.16
N LYS A 3 -14.14 53.22 15.17
CA LYS A 3 -13.65 52.60 13.92
C LYS A 3 -13.14 53.70 13.00
N ASN A 4 -11.82 53.86 12.92
CA ASN A 4 -11.21 54.84 12.02
C ASN A 4 -10.66 54.11 10.78
N LYS A 5 -11.12 54.51 9.58
CA LYS A 5 -10.53 54.08 8.31
C LYS A 5 -9.20 54.80 8.09
N TYR A 6 -8.16 54.04 7.77
CA TYR A 6 -6.82 54.52 7.46
C TYR A 6 -6.44 54.18 6.01
N THR A 7 -5.60 55.02 5.43
CA THR A 7 -4.78 54.67 4.28
C THR A 7 -3.39 54.30 4.78
N PHE A 8 -2.59 53.62 3.96
CA PHE A 8 -1.18 53.38 4.29
C PHE A 8 -0.44 54.69 4.53
N TRP A 9 -0.63 55.68 3.66
CA TRP A 9 0.01 56.99 3.76
C TRP A 9 -0.34 57.72 5.06
N LYS A 10 -1.60 57.67 5.49
CA LYS A 10 -2.00 58.23 6.79
C LYS A 10 -1.35 57.48 7.95
N LEU A 11 -1.34 56.14 7.90
CA LEU A 11 -0.80 55.31 8.98
C LEU A 11 0.70 55.55 9.19
N ILE A 12 1.49 55.57 8.11
CA ILE A 12 2.95 55.77 8.19
C ILE A 12 3.34 57.21 8.59
N ASN A 13 2.47 58.20 8.35
CA ASN A 13 2.67 59.56 8.84
C ASN A 13 2.37 59.71 10.34
N GLU A 14 1.48 58.88 10.88
CA GLU A 14 1.16 58.88 12.32
C GLU A 14 2.10 57.97 13.14
N TYR A 15 2.63 56.90 12.54
CA TYR A 15 3.37 55.85 13.23
C TYR A 15 4.71 55.50 12.59
N ILE A 16 5.67 55.05 13.40
CA ILE A 16 6.82 54.27 12.93
C ILE A 16 6.40 52.80 12.94
N ILE A 17 6.22 52.22 11.76
CA ILE A 17 5.76 50.84 11.60
C ILE A 17 6.97 49.91 11.68
N LYS A 18 7.04 49.09 12.73
CA LYS A 18 8.09 48.08 12.93
C LYS A 18 7.50 46.68 12.79
N ILE A 19 7.88 45.94 11.75
CA ILE A 19 7.47 44.54 11.59
C ILE A 19 8.24 43.66 12.61
N PRO A 20 7.55 42.98 13.55
CA PRO A 20 8.21 42.32 14.68
C PRO A 20 8.94 41.02 14.34
N ILE A 21 9.79 40.57 15.27
CA ILE A 21 10.67 39.38 15.17
C ILE A 21 9.91 38.08 14.87
N ILE A 22 8.81 37.84 15.58
CA ILE A 22 8.10 36.55 15.58
C ILE A 22 7.28 36.37 14.28
N GLN A 23 7.50 37.21 13.27
CA GLN A 23 6.76 37.23 12.00
C GLN A 23 7.44 36.39 10.92
N ARG A 24 6.58 35.81 10.08
CA ARG A 24 7.00 35.02 8.92
C ARG A 24 7.63 35.88 7.84
N ASP A 25 8.35 35.22 6.95
CA ASP A 25 8.86 35.86 5.74
C ASP A 25 7.71 36.45 4.92
N TYR A 26 8.00 37.50 4.14
CA TYR A 26 7.05 38.05 3.19
C TYR A 26 6.63 36.97 2.18
N ALA A 27 5.35 36.60 2.15
CA ALA A 27 4.84 35.42 1.45
C ALA A 27 4.10 35.75 0.14
N GLN A 28 3.55 36.96 0.00
CA GLN A 28 2.80 37.38 -1.20
C GLN A 28 3.70 37.49 -2.44
N GLY A 29 5.03 37.55 -2.25
CA GLY A 29 6.02 37.57 -3.32
C GLY A 29 6.68 36.23 -3.64
N ARG A 30 6.21 35.10 -3.13
CA ARG A 30 6.85 33.80 -3.43
C ARG A 30 6.65 33.37 -4.89
N LYS A 31 7.52 32.48 -5.37
CA LYS A 31 7.54 31.96 -6.76
C LYS A 31 6.61 30.76 -7.02
N GLU A 32 5.80 30.35 -6.06
CA GLU A 32 4.87 29.22 -6.23
C GLU A 32 3.69 29.60 -7.14
N ASN A 33 3.30 28.72 -8.08
CA ASN A 33 2.24 29.00 -9.07
C ASN A 33 0.90 29.45 -8.44
N LYS A 34 0.51 28.87 -7.29
CA LYS A 34 -0.71 29.27 -6.57
C LYS A 34 -0.62 30.70 -6.03
N ILE A 35 0.56 31.11 -5.57
CA ILE A 35 0.80 32.44 -4.99
C ILE A 35 0.89 33.49 -6.09
N GLU A 36 1.48 33.15 -7.24
CA GLU A 36 1.51 34.03 -8.41
C GLU A 36 0.12 34.47 -8.85
N ASN A 37 -0.83 33.54 -8.97
CA ASN A 37 -2.22 33.88 -9.31
C ASN A 37 -2.86 34.83 -8.27
N ILE A 38 -2.66 34.58 -6.98
CA ILE A 38 -3.20 35.43 -5.91
C ILE A 38 -2.58 36.83 -5.95
N ARG A 39 -1.26 36.92 -6.15
CA ARG A 39 -0.55 38.20 -6.30
C ARG A 39 -1.10 39.01 -7.46
N ASN A 40 -1.24 38.39 -8.63
CA ASN A 40 -1.68 39.09 -9.84
C ASN A 40 -3.12 39.60 -9.67
N ILE A 41 -4.04 38.77 -9.15
CA ILE A 41 -5.43 39.20 -8.85
C ILE A 41 -5.44 40.37 -7.85
N PHE A 42 -4.58 40.32 -6.83
CA PHE A 42 -4.50 41.40 -5.85
C PHE A 42 -3.99 42.70 -6.48
N LEU A 43 -2.91 42.65 -7.28
CA LEU A 43 -2.38 43.82 -7.98
C LEU A 43 -3.36 44.35 -9.05
N ASP A 44 -4.11 43.49 -9.73
CA ASP A 44 -5.19 43.87 -10.64
C ASP A 44 -6.25 44.68 -9.90
N THR A 45 -6.67 44.19 -8.73
CA THR A 45 -7.63 44.88 -7.87
C THR A 45 -7.09 46.25 -7.44
N LEU A 46 -5.85 46.33 -6.95
CA LEU A 46 -5.25 47.59 -6.54
C LEU A 46 -5.14 48.58 -7.71
N TYR A 47 -4.77 48.10 -8.90
CA TYR A 47 -4.68 48.92 -10.11
C TYR A 47 -6.04 49.53 -10.45
N GLU A 48 -7.10 48.72 -10.47
CA GLU A 48 -8.46 49.20 -10.77
C GLU A 48 -8.93 50.26 -9.77
N MET A 49 -8.68 50.06 -8.47
CA MET A 49 -9.11 51.02 -7.44
C MET A 49 -8.38 52.35 -7.54
N ILE A 50 -7.10 52.36 -7.95
CA ILE A 50 -6.35 53.61 -8.13
C ILE A 50 -6.72 54.29 -9.46
N HIS A 51 -7.02 53.50 -10.50
CA HIS A 51 -7.38 54.02 -11.80
C HIS A 51 -8.76 54.71 -11.79
N SER A 52 -9.76 54.08 -11.17
CA SER A 52 -11.15 54.55 -11.12
C SER A 52 -11.43 55.44 -9.89
N SER A 53 -11.81 56.70 -10.11
CA SER A 53 -12.08 57.66 -9.02
C SER A 53 -13.35 57.39 -8.21
N ASP A 54 -14.23 56.50 -8.67
CA ASP A 54 -15.51 56.14 -8.05
C ASP A 54 -15.44 54.84 -7.23
N LYS A 55 -14.31 54.12 -7.26
CA LYS A 55 -14.14 52.83 -6.59
C LYS A 55 -13.16 52.92 -5.43
N THR A 56 -13.45 52.19 -4.36
CA THR A 56 -12.56 52.07 -3.21
C THR A 56 -12.55 50.63 -2.72
N ILE A 57 -11.43 50.19 -2.14
CA ILE A 57 -11.31 48.90 -1.47
C ILE A 57 -11.04 49.10 0.04
N ASP A 58 -11.66 48.26 0.85
CA ASP A 58 -11.35 48.10 2.28
C ASP A 58 -10.58 46.79 2.44
N LEU A 59 -9.29 46.87 2.81
CA LEU A 59 -8.40 45.72 3.01
C LEU A 59 -8.55 45.09 4.40
N ASP A 60 -9.78 45.10 4.90
CA ASP A 60 -10.21 44.65 6.22
C ASP A 60 -9.40 45.29 7.36
N PHE A 61 -8.87 44.48 8.27
CA PHE A 61 -8.30 44.94 9.53
C PHE A 61 -6.78 44.94 9.51
N ILE A 62 -6.21 45.98 10.12
CA ILE A 62 -4.81 46.01 10.57
C ILE A 62 -4.84 46.34 12.06
N TYR A 63 -4.13 45.57 12.86
CA TYR A 63 -4.07 45.82 14.29
C TYR A 63 -2.69 45.49 14.85
N GLY A 64 -2.31 46.23 15.88
CA GLY A 64 -0.97 46.16 16.44
C GLY A 64 -0.92 46.84 17.80
N SER A 65 0.17 46.58 18.52
CA SER A 65 0.49 47.29 19.75
C SER A 65 1.12 48.65 19.43
N GLU A 66 0.71 49.67 20.17
CA GLU A 66 1.31 51.00 20.15
C GLU A 66 2.26 51.12 21.35
N ILE A 67 3.50 51.53 21.08
CA ILE A 67 4.49 51.86 22.10
C ILE A 67 4.95 53.29 21.86
N ASN A 68 4.81 54.14 22.86
CA ASN A 68 5.28 55.52 22.81
C ASN A 68 6.72 55.59 23.31
N ASN A 69 7.65 55.94 22.43
CA ASN A 69 9.06 56.17 22.76
C ASN A 69 9.45 57.63 22.49
N SER A 70 10.65 58.02 22.90
CA SER A 70 11.24 59.35 22.70
C SER A 70 11.37 59.78 21.22
N GLU A 71 11.32 58.83 20.28
CA GLU A 71 11.42 59.06 18.82
C GLU A 71 10.05 59.15 18.09
N GLY A 72 8.94 58.94 18.81
CA GLY A 72 7.58 58.96 18.24
C GLY A 72 6.73 57.75 18.61
N LYS A 73 5.56 57.62 17.97
CA LYS A 73 4.63 56.50 18.17
C LYS A 73 5.06 55.29 17.35
N ILE A 74 5.48 54.21 17.99
CA ILE A 74 5.86 52.97 17.32
C ILE A 74 4.65 52.05 17.24
N LEU A 75 4.31 51.61 16.02
CA LEU A 75 3.33 50.57 15.78
C LEU A 75 4.04 49.25 15.49
N THR A 76 3.72 48.22 16.26
CA THR A 76 4.17 46.85 16.00
C THR A 76 2.97 46.03 15.52
N PRO A 77 2.80 45.81 14.19
CA PRO A 77 1.63 45.12 13.68
C PRO A 77 1.62 43.65 14.11
N LEU A 78 0.47 43.20 14.61
CA LEU A 78 0.21 41.81 14.99
C LEU A 78 -0.51 41.05 13.88
N ASP A 79 -1.29 41.75 13.05
CA ASP A 79 -1.80 41.28 11.75
C ASP A 79 -1.73 42.41 10.71
N GLY A 80 -1.74 42.05 9.42
CA GLY A 80 -1.67 42.99 8.31
C GLY A 80 -0.25 43.29 7.80
N GLN A 81 0.78 42.64 8.31
CA GLN A 81 2.19 42.87 7.94
C GLN A 81 2.43 42.68 6.43
N GLN A 82 1.86 41.61 5.86
CA GLN A 82 1.99 41.30 4.43
C GLN A 82 1.36 42.41 3.58
N ARG A 83 0.15 42.86 3.95
CA ARG A 83 -0.55 43.97 3.30
C ARG A 83 0.26 45.27 3.41
N LEU A 84 0.77 45.60 4.60
CA LEU A 84 1.60 46.78 4.83
C LEU A 84 2.89 46.74 4.01
N THR A 85 3.54 45.58 3.90
CA THR A 85 4.76 45.41 3.10
C THR A 85 4.47 45.61 1.61
N THR A 86 3.40 45.04 1.09
CA THR A 86 2.98 45.24 -0.31
C THR A 86 2.63 46.71 -0.59
N LEU A 87 1.90 47.36 0.32
CA LEU A 87 1.56 48.78 0.18
C LEU A 87 2.80 49.65 0.25
N PHE A 88 3.75 49.37 1.15
CA PHE A 88 5.05 50.04 1.20
C PHE A 88 5.79 49.96 -0.14
N LEU A 89 5.95 48.75 -0.71
CA LEU A 89 6.62 48.55 -1.99
C LEU A 89 5.89 49.27 -3.14
N LEU A 90 4.57 49.26 -3.14
CA LEU A 90 3.76 49.96 -4.14
C LEU A 90 3.93 51.49 -4.07
N HIS A 91 3.91 52.07 -2.86
CA HIS A 91 4.11 53.52 -2.68
C HIS A 91 5.53 53.94 -3.06
N TRP A 92 6.53 53.15 -2.66
CA TRP A 92 7.92 53.39 -3.05
C TRP A 92 8.09 53.34 -4.58
N TYR A 93 7.58 52.30 -5.23
CA TYR A 93 7.70 52.12 -6.67
C TYR A 93 7.04 53.27 -7.44
N LEU A 94 5.80 53.62 -7.09
CA LEU A 94 5.07 54.69 -7.77
C LEU A 94 5.71 56.06 -7.53
N ALA A 95 6.19 56.35 -6.31
CA ALA A 95 6.92 57.58 -6.02
C ALA A 95 8.19 57.70 -6.89
N LEU A 96 8.93 56.60 -7.05
CA LEU A 96 10.13 56.56 -7.86
C LEU A 96 9.80 56.72 -9.36
N LYS A 97 8.83 55.95 -9.85
CA LYS A 97 8.39 55.93 -11.25
C LYS A 97 7.77 57.26 -11.70
N ASP A 98 7.04 57.95 -10.82
CA ASP A 98 6.42 59.26 -11.11
C ASP A 98 7.38 60.44 -10.86
N GLY A 99 8.65 60.18 -10.47
CA GLY A 99 9.63 61.24 -10.18
C GLY A 99 9.30 62.08 -8.95
N LYS A 100 8.54 61.52 -8.00
CA LYS A 100 8.03 62.17 -6.79
C LYS A 100 8.75 61.74 -5.51
N LEU A 101 9.77 60.88 -5.59
CA LEU A 101 10.59 60.42 -4.46
C LEU A 101 11.56 61.51 -3.95
N ASN A 102 11.02 62.63 -3.45
CA ASN A 102 11.78 63.72 -2.84
C ASN A 102 12.10 63.43 -1.35
N ASP A 103 12.88 64.30 -0.71
CA ASP A 103 13.32 64.13 0.68
C ASP A 103 12.15 63.92 1.66
N THR A 104 11.04 64.64 1.50
CA THR A 104 9.85 64.48 2.35
C THR A 104 9.23 63.09 2.22
N VAL A 105 9.14 62.57 0.98
CA VAL A 105 8.62 61.22 0.71
C VAL A 105 9.59 60.16 1.22
N LYS A 106 10.91 60.35 1.03
CA LYS A 106 11.96 59.47 1.55
C LYS A 106 11.88 59.38 3.09
N GLU A 107 11.80 60.52 3.79
CA GLU A 107 11.66 60.56 5.25
C GLU A 107 10.36 59.91 5.75
N THR A 108 9.27 60.03 5.00
CA THR A 108 8.01 59.36 5.34
C THR A 108 8.13 57.84 5.19
N LEU A 109 8.67 57.34 4.07
CA LEU A 109 8.80 55.91 3.80
C LEU A 109 9.81 55.22 4.74
N LYS A 110 10.86 55.93 5.20
CA LYS A 110 11.82 55.41 6.20
C LYS A 110 11.19 55.03 7.53
N ARG A 111 9.95 55.49 7.80
CA ARG A 111 9.20 55.12 9.01
C ARG A 111 8.60 53.71 8.93
N PHE A 112 8.76 53.00 7.81
CA PHE A 112 8.48 51.56 7.69
C PHE A 112 9.77 50.76 7.78
N THR A 113 9.88 49.84 8.75
CA THR A 113 11.10 49.05 8.98
C THR A 113 10.81 47.67 9.57
N TYR A 114 11.81 46.78 9.54
CA TYR A 114 11.82 45.51 10.25
C TYR A 114 12.62 45.64 11.57
N GLU A 115 12.18 44.96 12.62
CA GLU A 115 12.80 45.11 13.96
C GLU A 115 14.18 44.41 14.05
N THR A 116 14.26 43.11 13.75
CA THR A 116 15.48 42.31 13.96
C THR A 116 16.00 41.57 12.73
N ARG A 117 15.27 41.60 11.61
CA ARG A 117 15.77 41.11 10.32
C ARG A 117 16.68 42.17 9.70
N ILE A 118 17.95 42.17 10.11
CA ILE A 118 18.94 43.19 9.72
C ILE A 118 18.99 43.32 8.19
N SER A 119 19.06 42.21 7.45
CA SER A 119 19.05 42.21 5.99
C SER A 119 17.81 42.89 5.38
N SER A 120 16.61 42.52 5.82
CA SER A 120 15.36 43.09 5.30
C SER A 120 15.20 44.57 5.67
N ARG A 121 15.63 44.96 6.88
CA ARG A 121 15.65 46.37 7.33
C ARG A 121 16.58 47.20 6.46
N ASP A 122 17.82 46.77 6.34
CA ASP A 122 18.86 47.49 5.60
C ASP A 122 18.49 47.56 4.11
N PHE A 123 17.87 46.51 3.55
CA PHE A 123 17.34 46.51 2.19
C PHE A 123 16.23 47.56 2.00
N CYS A 124 15.22 47.60 2.88
CA CYS A 124 14.15 48.60 2.81
C CYS A 124 14.69 50.04 2.92
N GLU A 125 15.71 50.28 3.76
CA GLU A 125 16.35 51.59 3.87
C GLU A 125 17.12 51.95 2.59
N LYS A 126 17.86 50.99 2.02
CA LYS A 126 18.66 51.21 0.81
C LYS A 126 17.81 51.51 -0.41
N ILE A 127 16.70 50.81 -0.64
CA ILE A 127 15.84 51.11 -1.80
C ILE A 127 15.24 52.53 -1.75
N ILE A 128 15.07 53.12 -0.56
CA ILE A 128 14.56 54.49 -0.41
C ILE A 128 15.67 55.54 -0.59
N THR A 129 16.85 55.26 -0.05
CA THR A 129 17.93 56.24 0.05
C THR A 129 18.74 56.38 -1.23
N GLU A 130 18.92 55.27 -1.95
CA GLU A 130 19.73 55.20 -3.17
C GLU A 130 18.92 55.66 -4.39
N ASP A 131 19.58 56.38 -5.30
CA ASP A 131 18.93 56.94 -6.49
C ASP A 131 18.85 55.89 -7.61
N ILE A 132 17.81 55.04 -7.54
CA ILE A 132 17.59 53.93 -8.47
C ILE A 132 16.93 54.44 -9.77
N THR A 133 17.57 54.20 -10.91
CA THR A 133 17.00 54.50 -12.24
C THR A 133 16.68 53.23 -13.02
N PHE A 134 15.52 53.17 -13.66
CA PHE A 134 15.08 52.06 -14.51
C PHE A 134 14.22 52.53 -15.69
N LYS A 135 14.10 51.70 -16.73
CA LYS A 135 13.25 51.89 -17.90
C LYS A 135 12.02 50.98 -17.85
N LYS A 136 11.06 51.24 -18.74
CA LYS A 136 9.79 50.51 -18.83
C LYS A 136 9.99 49.01 -19.11
N GLU A 137 10.93 48.67 -19.97
CA GLU A 137 11.22 47.30 -20.40
C GLU A 137 12.10 46.52 -19.43
N ASP A 138 12.63 47.18 -18.40
CA ASP A 138 13.58 46.57 -17.49
C ASP A 138 12.91 45.63 -16.48
N LYS A 139 13.67 44.66 -16.00
CA LYS A 139 13.30 43.85 -14.83
C LYS A 139 13.92 44.48 -13.59
N LEU A 140 13.06 45.02 -12.73
CA LEU A 140 13.47 45.86 -11.60
C LEU A 140 14.35 45.12 -10.60
N SER A 141 14.10 43.83 -10.37
CA SER A 141 14.95 42.98 -9.54
C SER A 141 16.38 42.88 -10.06
N ASP A 142 16.58 42.72 -11.37
CA ASP A 142 17.90 42.58 -11.97
C ASP A 142 18.70 43.89 -11.83
N ILE A 143 18.03 45.04 -11.97
CA ILE A 143 18.63 46.36 -11.74
C ILE A 143 19.07 46.53 -10.29
N ILE A 144 18.18 46.24 -9.33
CA ILE A 144 18.46 46.40 -7.90
C ILE A 144 19.62 45.50 -7.47
N GLU A 145 19.66 44.27 -7.99
CA GLU A 145 20.72 43.31 -7.68
C GLU A 145 22.11 43.72 -8.22
N ASP A 146 22.17 44.63 -9.21
CA ASP A 146 23.42 45.09 -9.83
C ASP A 146 24.05 46.31 -9.12
N TYR A 147 23.32 46.96 -8.19
CA TYR A 147 23.88 48.09 -7.44
C TYR A 147 24.96 47.64 -6.43
N ALA A 148 26.01 48.45 -6.28
CA ALA A 148 27.14 48.17 -5.38
C ALA A 148 26.75 48.02 -3.90
N TRP A 149 25.61 48.59 -3.47
CA TRP A 149 25.11 48.47 -2.10
C TRP A 149 24.31 47.17 -1.86
N PHE A 150 23.98 46.42 -2.91
CA PHE A 150 23.22 45.18 -2.78
C PHE A 150 24.13 44.02 -2.35
N PHE A 151 23.96 43.53 -1.12
CA PHE A 151 24.78 42.43 -0.62
C PHE A 151 24.33 41.09 -1.19
N LEU A 152 25.26 40.29 -1.73
CA LEU A 152 24.95 38.94 -2.24
C LEU A 152 24.29 38.01 -1.20
N SER A 153 24.54 38.22 0.09
CA SER A 153 23.89 37.47 1.17
C SER A 153 22.38 37.71 1.23
N TRP A 154 21.88 38.86 0.78
CA TRP A 154 20.47 39.20 0.74
C TRP A 154 19.68 38.32 -0.23
N LYS A 155 20.32 37.76 -1.25
CA LYS A 155 19.72 36.72 -2.11
C LYS A 155 19.29 35.47 -1.35
N LYS A 156 19.76 35.27 -0.11
CA LYS A 156 19.38 34.14 0.76
C LYS A 156 18.29 34.50 1.76
N ASP A 157 17.90 35.78 1.88
CA ASP A 157 16.80 36.21 2.74
C ASP A 157 15.46 35.98 2.01
N PRO A 158 14.57 35.10 2.52
CA PRO A 158 13.31 34.79 1.85
C PRO A 158 12.36 36.01 1.72
N THR A 159 12.49 37.00 2.63
CA THR A 159 11.70 38.23 2.56
C THR A 159 12.18 39.10 1.41
N ILE A 160 13.49 39.30 1.27
CA ILE A 160 14.06 40.11 0.18
C ILE A 160 13.78 39.44 -1.17
N GLN A 161 13.95 38.11 -1.27
CA GLN A 161 13.57 37.37 -2.48
C GLN A 161 12.11 37.64 -2.88
N SER A 162 11.21 37.63 -1.91
CA SER A 162 9.78 37.86 -2.17
C SER A 162 9.49 39.33 -2.47
N MET A 163 10.20 40.28 -1.84
CA MET A 163 10.08 41.71 -2.18
C MET A 163 10.50 41.95 -3.63
N LEU A 164 11.62 41.41 -4.08
CA LEU A 164 12.10 41.55 -5.47
C LEU A 164 11.08 41.01 -6.49
N VAL A 165 10.50 39.84 -6.23
CA VAL A 165 9.45 39.27 -7.09
C VAL A 165 8.18 40.13 -7.08
N MET A 166 7.78 40.66 -5.92
CA MET A 166 6.63 41.57 -5.85
C MET A 166 6.92 42.89 -6.58
N MET A 167 8.13 43.43 -6.48
CA MET A 167 8.56 44.64 -7.17
C MET A 167 8.50 44.45 -8.68
N ASP A 168 8.95 43.31 -9.21
CA ASP A 168 8.80 42.96 -10.63
C ASP A 168 7.32 42.89 -11.03
N ALA A 169 6.48 42.27 -10.22
CA ALA A 169 5.05 42.16 -10.50
C ALA A 169 4.34 43.54 -10.47
N ILE A 170 4.71 44.40 -9.51
CA ILE A 170 4.25 45.79 -9.45
C ILE A 170 4.74 46.54 -10.68
N HIS A 171 6.02 46.43 -11.05
CA HIS A 171 6.56 47.08 -12.25
C HIS A 171 5.79 46.67 -13.49
N ASN A 172 5.65 45.37 -13.75
CA ASN A 172 4.90 44.82 -14.87
C ASN A 172 3.45 45.34 -14.95
N LYS A 173 2.80 45.57 -13.80
CA LYS A 173 1.41 46.02 -13.77
C LYS A 173 1.26 47.54 -13.86
N PHE A 174 2.17 48.31 -13.25
CA PHE A 174 2.03 49.75 -13.03
C PHE A 174 2.98 50.61 -13.88
N HIS A 175 3.91 50.05 -14.67
CA HIS A 175 4.86 50.85 -15.45
C HIS A 175 4.21 51.83 -16.46
N SER A 176 2.95 51.60 -16.87
CA SER A 176 2.22 52.48 -17.81
C SER A 176 1.22 53.42 -17.13
N SER A 177 1.09 53.40 -15.80
CA SER A 177 0.18 54.32 -15.10
C SER A 177 0.78 55.72 -14.96
N GLU A 178 -0.03 56.76 -15.00
CA GLU A 178 0.38 58.17 -14.80
C GLU A 178 -0.31 58.75 -13.56
N ASP A 179 0.45 59.49 -12.74
CA ASP A 179 -0.01 60.21 -11.54
C ASP A 179 -0.69 59.35 -10.47
N PHE A 180 -0.36 58.05 -10.39
CA PHE A 180 -0.96 57.14 -9.42
C PHE A 180 -0.42 57.37 -8.00
N PHE A 181 0.81 57.86 -7.85
CA PHE A 181 1.34 58.19 -6.53
C PHE A 181 0.52 59.29 -5.82
N GLU A 182 0.12 60.34 -6.55
CA GLU A 182 -0.66 61.45 -5.99
C GLU A 182 -2.03 60.98 -5.47
N LYS A 183 -2.64 60.02 -6.16
CA LYS A 183 -3.90 59.40 -5.73
C LYS A 183 -3.77 58.55 -4.46
N LEU A 184 -2.60 57.96 -4.20
CA LEU A 184 -2.37 57.16 -2.98
C LEU A 184 -2.18 58.01 -1.73
N ILE A 185 -1.76 59.26 -1.90
CA ILE A 185 -1.49 60.20 -0.80
C ILE A 185 -2.63 61.22 -0.59
N ASP A 186 -3.67 61.19 -1.42
CA ASP A 186 -4.85 62.06 -1.31
C ASP A 186 -5.64 61.78 -0.01
N ASN A 187 -6.03 62.87 0.66
CA ASN A 187 -6.82 62.82 1.89
C ASN A 187 -8.34 62.84 1.64
N GLU A 188 -8.79 63.24 0.46
CA GLU A 188 -10.19 63.27 0.06
C GLU A 188 -10.61 61.95 -0.59
N ASN A 189 -9.96 61.56 -1.70
CA ASN A 189 -10.24 60.30 -2.38
C ASN A 189 -9.27 59.20 -1.91
N LYS A 190 -9.82 58.20 -1.21
CA LYS A 190 -9.02 57.12 -0.61
C LYS A 190 -9.27 55.81 -1.34
N PRO A 191 -8.53 55.52 -2.44
CA PRO A 191 -8.79 54.33 -3.26
C PRO A 191 -8.55 53.04 -2.47
N ILE A 192 -7.61 53.06 -1.51
CA ILE A 192 -7.25 51.90 -0.68
C ILE A 192 -7.33 52.29 0.79
N THR A 193 -8.25 51.65 1.52
CA THR A 193 -8.44 51.86 2.95
C THR A 193 -8.34 50.54 3.72
N PHE A 194 -8.14 50.62 5.03
CA PHE A 194 -8.30 49.52 5.97
C PHE A 194 -8.75 50.06 7.33
N GLN A 195 -9.33 49.19 8.14
CA GLN A 195 -9.73 49.49 9.52
C GLN A 195 -8.55 49.25 10.46
N PHE A 196 -8.04 50.33 11.08
CA PHE A 196 -6.96 50.23 12.04
C PHE A 196 -7.52 50.08 13.46
N LEU A 197 -7.20 48.97 14.14
CA LEU A 197 -7.54 48.75 15.54
C LEU A 197 -6.29 48.87 16.41
N LYS A 198 -6.34 49.82 17.36
CA LYS A 198 -5.31 49.99 18.38
C LYS A 198 -5.58 49.04 19.53
N LEU A 199 -4.57 48.28 19.94
CA LEU A 199 -4.66 47.41 21.10
C LEU A 199 -3.94 48.08 22.29
N ASP A 200 -4.73 48.66 23.19
CA ASP A 200 -4.23 49.22 24.45
C ASP A 200 -3.99 48.09 25.45
N ASN A 201 -2.75 47.92 25.92
CA ASN A 201 -2.39 47.07 27.08
C ASN A 201 -3.00 45.66 27.12
N PHE A 202 -3.24 45.01 25.98
CA PHE A 202 -3.52 43.58 25.98
C PHE A 202 -2.20 42.82 26.03
N GLY A 203 -1.89 42.24 27.18
CA GLY A 203 -0.87 41.19 27.33
C GLY A 203 -1.29 39.99 26.48
N LEU A 204 -0.94 40.03 25.20
CA LEU A 204 -1.18 38.95 24.27
C LEU A 204 -0.30 37.78 24.69
N THR A 205 -0.94 36.74 25.22
CA THR A 205 -0.28 35.46 25.43
C THR A 205 0.15 34.91 24.08
N ASP A 206 1.39 34.41 24.00
CA ASP A 206 2.02 33.86 22.80
C ASP A 206 1.13 32.85 22.04
N THR A 207 0.17 32.22 22.74
CA THR A 207 -0.81 31.29 22.19
C THR A 207 -1.78 31.88 21.16
N LEU A 208 -2.28 33.11 21.34
CA LEU A 208 -3.17 33.74 20.35
C LEU A 208 -2.35 34.14 19.10
N TYR A 209 -1.15 34.65 19.33
CA TYR A 209 -0.21 35.02 18.29
C TYR A 209 0.23 33.84 17.42
N ILE A 210 0.51 32.68 18.03
CA ILE A 210 0.84 31.42 17.34
C ILE A 210 -0.34 30.95 16.48
N LYS A 211 -1.57 31.00 17.02
CA LYS A 211 -2.79 30.57 16.31
C LYS A 211 -3.13 31.49 15.13
N MET A 212 -2.92 32.80 15.26
CA MET A 212 -3.22 33.76 14.18
C MET A 212 -2.18 33.71 13.08
N ASN A 213 -0.90 33.58 13.42
CA ASN A 213 0.16 33.40 12.42
C ASN A 213 0.03 32.05 11.69
N ALA A 214 -0.57 31.01 12.28
CA ALA A 214 -0.81 29.72 11.62
C ALA A 214 -1.54 29.85 10.27
N ARG A 215 -2.44 30.83 10.11
CA ARG A 215 -3.33 31.02 8.94
C ARG A 215 -2.65 31.38 7.62
N GLY A 216 -1.40 31.85 7.62
CA GLY A 216 -0.62 32.08 6.38
C GLY A 216 0.08 30.84 5.84
N LYS A 217 -0.16 29.66 6.43
CA LYS A 217 0.34 28.37 5.96
C LYS A 217 -0.68 27.83 4.96
N ALA A 218 -0.26 27.23 3.85
CA ALA A 218 -1.20 26.51 3.01
C ALA A 218 -1.97 25.53 3.91
N LEU A 219 -3.32 25.63 3.91
CA LEU A 219 -4.17 24.70 4.63
C LEU A 219 -3.79 23.28 4.17
N SER A 220 -3.68 22.36 5.13
CA SER A 220 -3.55 20.95 4.77
C SER A 220 -4.79 20.51 4.01
N ASP A 221 -4.69 19.43 3.25
CA ASP A 221 -5.85 18.88 2.53
C ASP A 221 -6.99 18.52 3.50
N PHE A 222 -6.66 18.11 4.73
CA PHE A 222 -7.64 17.94 5.79
C PHE A 222 -8.29 19.24 6.24
N GLU A 223 -7.55 20.33 6.43
CA GLU A 223 -8.15 21.63 6.80
C GLU A 223 -9.02 22.19 5.67
N ASN A 224 -8.62 21.99 4.40
CA ASN A 224 -9.46 22.31 3.24
C ASN A 224 -10.74 21.45 3.20
N PHE A 225 -10.62 20.15 3.50
CA PHE A 225 -11.75 19.24 3.64
C PHE A 225 -12.68 19.67 4.78
N LYS A 226 -12.13 19.95 5.96
CA LYS A 226 -12.84 20.31 7.18
C LYS A 226 -13.68 21.57 6.97
N ALA A 227 -13.12 22.59 6.32
CA ALA A 227 -13.86 23.80 5.96
C ALA A 227 -15.08 23.52 5.07
N LYS A 228 -15.03 22.47 4.24
CA LYS A 228 -16.15 22.01 3.41
C LYS A 228 -17.12 21.09 4.17
N PHE A 229 -16.66 20.35 5.18
CA PHE A 229 -17.51 19.47 6.00
C PHE A 229 -18.30 20.22 7.07
N GLU A 230 -17.66 21.18 7.74
CA GLU A 230 -18.23 21.94 8.86
C GLU A 230 -19.64 22.50 8.60
N PRO A 231 -20.00 22.99 7.39
CA PRO A 231 -21.36 23.44 7.11
C PRO A 231 -22.45 22.39 7.33
N TYR A 232 -22.14 21.09 7.20
CA TYR A 232 -23.10 19.99 7.39
C TYR A 232 -23.24 19.56 8.86
N LEU A 233 -22.34 20.01 9.74
CA LEU A 233 -22.28 19.58 11.14
C LEU A 233 -23.11 20.46 12.08
N SER A 234 -23.75 19.81 13.06
CA SER A 234 -24.37 20.52 14.19
C SER A 234 -23.29 21.15 15.10
N VAL A 235 -23.70 22.09 15.97
CA VAL A 235 -22.77 22.75 16.92
C VAL A 235 -22.06 21.74 17.83
N ASP A 236 -22.78 20.71 18.28
CA ASP A 236 -22.21 19.62 19.10
C ASP A 236 -21.17 18.81 18.31
N MET A 237 -21.49 18.44 17.07
CA MET A 237 -20.58 17.68 16.22
C MET A 237 -19.31 18.47 15.88
N LYS A 238 -19.41 19.79 15.68
CA LYS A 238 -18.22 20.66 15.49
C LYS A 238 -17.31 20.63 16.73
N SER A 239 -17.90 20.72 17.91
CA SER A 239 -17.16 20.60 19.17
C SER A 239 -16.48 19.24 19.30
N LYS A 240 -17.16 18.14 18.94
CA LYS A 240 -16.57 16.79 18.94
C LYS A 240 -15.45 16.63 17.93
N LEU A 241 -15.62 17.18 16.73
CA LEU A 241 -14.59 17.19 15.69
C LEU A 241 -13.29 17.82 16.19
N ASP A 242 -13.39 18.96 16.90
CA ASP A 242 -12.24 19.67 17.48
C ASP A 242 -11.66 19.04 18.76
N ASN A 243 -12.40 18.13 19.40
CA ASN A 243 -12.02 17.53 20.68
C ASN A 243 -11.99 16.00 20.60
N SER A 244 -13.08 15.32 20.99
CA SER A 244 -13.11 13.85 21.16
C SER A 244 -12.70 13.08 19.91
N TRP A 245 -13.14 13.51 18.73
CA TRP A 245 -12.73 12.86 17.49
C TRP A 245 -11.26 13.15 17.20
N THR A 246 -10.78 14.37 17.45
CA THR A 246 -9.34 14.69 17.36
C THR A 246 -8.48 13.80 18.27
N ASP A 247 -8.92 13.58 19.52
CA ASP A 247 -8.24 12.71 20.48
C ASP A 247 -8.21 11.24 20.04
N LEU A 248 -9.26 10.75 19.36
CA LEU A 248 -9.29 9.41 18.76
C LEU A 248 -8.13 9.23 17.77
N PHE A 249 -7.95 10.17 16.84
CA PHE A 249 -6.88 10.07 15.84
C PHE A 249 -5.49 10.42 16.40
N TRP A 250 -5.40 11.22 17.47
CA TRP A 250 -4.13 11.60 18.10
C TRP A 250 -3.29 10.41 18.56
N LYS A 251 -3.95 9.31 18.95
CA LYS A 251 -3.29 8.06 19.33
C LYS A 251 -2.66 7.32 18.14
N HIS A 252 -3.06 7.66 16.92
CA HIS A 252 -2.58 7.06 15.67
C HIS A 252 -1.82 8.06 14.78
N ARG A 253 -1.39 9.18 15.36
CA ARG A 253 -0.59 10.20 14.66
C ARG A 253 0.70 9.60 14.10
N ASP A 254 1.22 10.20 13.05
CA ASP A 254 2.53 9.81 12.52
C ASP A 254 3.63 10.06 13.57
N ASP A 255 4.37 9.02 13.94
CA ASP A 255 5.37 9.08 15.02
C ASP A 255 6.51 10.09 14.72
N LYS A 256 6.78 10.37 13.45
CA LYS A 256 7.88 11.25 13.02
C LYS A 256 7.48 12.72 13.00
N SER A 257 6.30 13.02 12.49
CA SER A 257 5.80 14.37 12.25
C SER A 257 4.80 14.84 13.32
N ASN A 258 4.31 13.92 14.16
CA ASN A 258 3.22 14.12 15.13
C ASN A 258 1.97 14.75 14.50
N LYS A 259 1.71 14.48 13.22
CA LYS A 259 0.53 14.97 12.49
C LYS A 259 -0.58 13.93 12.45
N ILE A 260 -1.81 14.41 12.50
CA ILE A 260 -3.04 13.61 12.45
C ILE A 260 -3.86 13.85 11.17
N ASP A 261 -3.63 14.98 10.50
CA ASP A 261 -4.38 15.43 9.31
C ASP A 261 -4.50 14.34 8.24
N GLU A 262 -3.42 13.60 7.99
CA GLU A 262 -3.41 12.53 7.00
C GLU A 262 -4.32 11.35 7.40
N ARG A 263 -4.30 10.94 8.67
CA ARG A 263 -5.17 9.87 9.20
C ARG A 263 -6.64 10.27 9.14
N PHE A 264 -6.92 11.51 9.49
CA PHE A 264 -8.24 12.11 9.37
C PHE A 264 -8.73 12.12 7.92
N LEU A 265 -7.88 12.58 7.01
CA LEU A 265 -8.22 12.65 5.59
C LEU A 265 -8.48 11.25 5.01
N ILE A 266 -7.63 10.26 5.31
CA ILE A 266 -7.81 8.87 4.87
C ILE A 266 -9.13 8.30 5.38
N PHE A 267 -9.47 8.52 6.66
CA PHE A 267 -10.74 8.08 7.22
C PHE A 267 -11.92 8.67 6.44
N PHE A 268 -11.93 10.00 6.27
CA PHE A 268 -13.02 10.68 5.59
C PHE A 268 -13.09 10.31 4.11
N GLN A 269 -11.95 10.09 3.45
CA GLN A 269 -11.90 9.60 2.07
C GLN A 269 -12.57 8.22 1.96
N ASN A 270 -12.17 7.27 2.78
CA ASN A 270 -12.66 5.91 2.72
C ASN A 270 -14.14 5.80 3.14
N ILE A 271 -14.59 6.55 4.16
CA ILE A 271 -16.00 6.52 4.58
C ILE A 271 -16.91 7.23 3.56
N THR A 272 -16.45 8.34 2.96
CA THR A 272 -17.17 9.00 1.86
C THR A 272 -17.33 8.04 0.69
N LEU A 273 -16.28 7.29 0.34
CA LEU A 273 -16.33 6.27 -0.71
C LEU A 273 -17.35 5.18 -0.38
N ASN A 274 -17.32 4.61 0.83
CA ASN A 274 -18.29 3.58 1.24
C ASN A 274 -19.75 4.07 1.11
N LEU A 275 -20.05 5.26 1.64
CA LEU A 275 -21.37 5.85 1.57
C LEU A 275 -21.78 6.15 0.12
N TYR A 276 -20.86 6.66 -0.69
CA TYR A 276 -21.12 6.92 -2.10
C TYR A 276 -21.46 5.66 -2.89
N LEU A 277 -20.71 4.57 -2.67
CA LEU A 277 -20.94 3.29 -3.33
C LEU A 277 -22.29 2.68 -2.92
N SER A 278 -22.67 2.83 -1.65
CA SER A 278 -23.97 2.38 -1.10
C SER A 278 -25.18 3.10 -1.72
N ILE A 279 -25.02 4.35 -2.15
CA ILE A 279 -26.12 5.17 -2.72
C ILE A 279 -26.40 4.84 -4.20
N SER A 280 -25.44 4.28 -4.95
CA SER A 280 -25.52 4.21 -6.41
C SER A 280 -25.74 2.80 -6.96
N ASP A 281 -26.97 2.51 -7.39
CA ASP A 281 -27.34 1.25 -8.08
C ASP A 281 -26.63 1.01 -9.45
N LYS A 282 -25.83 1.97 -9.97
CA LYS A 282 -25.40 2.00 -11.39
C LYS A 282 -23.91 2.31 -11.65
N LYS A 283 -22.96 1.73 -10.93
CA LYS A 283 -21.52 2.01 -11.17
C LYS A 283 -20.61 0.76 -11.12
N GLU A 284 -21.03 -0.36 -11.71
CA GLU A 284 -20.13 -1.53 -11.89
C GLU A 284 -18.91 -1.23 -12.79
N ASN A 285 -18.95 -0.15 -13.59
CA ASN A 285 -17.95 0.20 -14.60
C ASN A 285 -17.15 1.49 -14.33
N GLU A 286 -17.37 2.17 -13.20
CA GLU A 286 -16.53 3.34 -12.88
C GLU A 286 -15.20 2.87 -12.27
N ASP A 287 -14.09 3.41 -12.79
CA ASP A 287 -12.82 3.20 -12.14
C ASP A 287 -12.80 4.00 -10.83
N ILE A 288 -12.89 3.28 -9.72
CA ILE A 288 -12.82 3.84 -8.37
C ILE A 288 -11.56 4.70 -8.19
N ASN A 289 -10.47 4.40 -8.91
CA ASN A 289 -9.24 5.17 -8.83
C ASN A 289 -9.35 6.56 -9.50
N GLU A 290 -10.35 6.78 -10.35
CA GLU A 290 -10.60 8.06 -11.02
C GLU A 290 -11.62 8.94 -10.28
N ILE A 291 -12.24 8.41 -9.21
CA ILE A 291 -13.20 9.16 -8.40
C ILE A 291 -12.44 10.21 -7.59
N ASP A 292 -12.58 11.47 -7.98
CA ASP A 292 -12.20 12.59 -7.11
C ASP A 292 -13.18 12.66 -5.93
N ILE A 293 -12.72 12.22 -4.76
CA ILE A 293 -13.52 12.19 -3.53
C ILE A 293 -14.04 13.58 -3.18
N PHE A 294 -13.27 14.64 -3.47
CA PHE A 294 -13.70 16.01 -3.19
C PHE A 294 -14.87 16.46 -4.09
N SER A 295 -15.06 15.82 -5.24
CA SER A 295 -16.17 16.09 -6.16
C SER A 295 -17.48 15.40 -5.75
N ILE A 296 -17.41 14.24 -5.09
CA ILE A 296 -18.59 13.47 -4.64
C ILE A 296 -19.01 13.79 -3.21
N TYR A 297 -18.15 14.48 -2.46
CA TYR A 297 -18.35 14.82 -1.06
C TYR A 297 -19.69 15.52 -0.78
N GLU A 298 -19.98 16.60 -1.50
CA GLU A 298 -21.23 17.37 -1.34
C GLU A 298 -22.46 16.49 -1.55
N LYS A 299 -22.42 15.60 -2.55
CA LYS A 299 -23.49 14.65 -2.84
C LYS A 299 -23.73 13.64 -1.70
N VAL A 300 -22.67 13.22 -1.00
CA VAL A 300 -22.77 12.27 0.11
C VAL A 300 -23.33 12.96 1.36
N TYR A 301 -22.77 14.12 1.74
CA TYR A 301 -23.06 14.76 3.02
C TYR A 301 -24.23 15.76 2.97
N SER A 302 -24.78 16.07 1.79
CA SER A 302 -26.08 16.74 1.69
C SER A 302 -27.22 15.91 2.31
N ASN A 303 -27.04 14.59 2.46
CA ASN A 303 -27.97 13.74 3.19
C ASN A 303 -27.62 13.74 4.69
N THR A 304 -28.53 14.29 5.51
CA THR A 304 -28.34 14.39 6.97
C THR A 304 -28.16 13.03 7.65
N LEU A 305 -28.77 11.96 7.11
CA LEU A 305 -28.62 10.60 7.66
C LEU A 305 -27.17 10.10 7.56
N ASN A 306 -26.45 10.49 6.50
CA ASN A 306 -25.03 10.13 6.33
C ASN A 306 -24.15 10.87 7.34
N VAL A 307 -24.47 12.13 7.63
CA VAL A 307 -23.76 12.93 8.64
C VAL A 307 -23.96 12.33 10.03
N GLU A 308 -25.20 11.98 10.38
CA GLU A 308 -25.54 11.32 11.64
C GLU A 308 -24.85 9.95 11.77
N LEU A 309 -24.84 9.14 10.71
CA LEU A 309 -24.16 7.86 10.69
C LEU A 309 -22.66 8.00 10.96
N VAL A 310 -21.97 8.93 10.27
CA VAL A 310 -20.54 9.17 10.50
C VAL A 310 -20.27 9.66 11.92
N SER A 311 -21.11 10.56 12.44
CA SER A 311 -21.02 11.01 13.83
C SER A 311 -21.16 9.85 14.81
N ASN A 312 -22.15 8.97 14.62
CA ASN A 312 -22.39 7.82 15.49
C ASN A 312 -21.22 6.82 15.46
N ILE A 313 -20.60 6.60 14.29
CA ILE A 313 -19.42 5.74 14.16
C ILE A 313 -18.23 6.33 14.92
N LEU A 314 -17.96 7.63 14.74
CA LEU A 314 -16.86 8.29 15.44
C LEU A 314 -17.06 8.29 16.96
N ASP A 315 -18.29 8.52 17.43
CA ASP A 315 -18.63 8.43 18.85
C ASP A 315 -18.50 6.99 19.37
N TYR A 316 -18.93 5.98 18.60
CA TYR A 316 -18.73 4.58 18.95
C TYR A 316 -17.24 4.24 19.08
N LEU A 317 -16.41 4.61 18.09
CA LEU A 317 -14.99 4.34 18.08
C LEU A 317 -14.25 5.04 19.22
N TYR A 318 -14.59 6.30 19.51
CA TYR A 318 -14.01 7.05 20.61
C TYR A 318 -14.30 6.39 21.97
N ASN A 319 -15.54 5.94 22.19
CA ASN A 319 -15.96 5.32 23.44
C ASN A 319 -15.53 3.85 23.58
N ASN A 320 -15.25 3.15 22.47
CA ASN A 320 -15.01 1.70 22.45
C ASN A 320 -13.62 1.33 21.91
N GLN A 321 -12.57 2.06 22.32
CA GLN A 321 -11.20 1.82 21.86
C GLN A 321 -10.62 0.45 22.26
N THR A 322 -11.19 -0.19 23.27
CA THR A 322 -10.84 -1.56 23.70
C THR A 322 -11.70 -2.64 23.04
N SER A 323 -12.61 -2.27 22.14
CA SER A 323 -13.45 -3.22 21.41
C SER A 323 -12.60 -4.13 20.55
N ARG A 324 -13.00 -5.41 20.45
CA ARG A 324 -12.36 -6.37 19.54
C ARG A 324 -12.45 -6.00 18.06
N TYR A 325 -13.29 -5.04 17.70
CA TYR A 325 -13.43 -4.53 16.33
C TYR A 325 -12.63 -3.25 16.07
N PHE A 326 -11.96 -2.69 17.08
CA PHE A 326 -11.22 -1.43 16.94
C PHE A 326 -10.09 -1.52 15.90
N TYR A 327 -9.48 -2.70 15.74
CA TYR A 327 -8.47 -2.93 14.70
C TYR A 327 -8.96 -2.65 13.27
N LEU A 328 -10.28 -2.73 13.02
CA LEU A 328 -10.85 -2.39 11.72
C LEU A 328 -10.70 -0.90 11.43
N PHE A 329 -10.88 -0.04 12.44
CA PHE A 329 -10.59 1.39 12.32
C PHE A 329 -9.10 1.62 12.09
N GLU A 330 -8.23 0.98 12.87
CA GLU A 330 -6.78 1.11 12.71
C GLU A 330 -6.33 0.72 11.30
N ASN A 331 -6.90 -0.34 10.71
CA ASN A 331 -6.63 -0.73 9.33
C ASN A 331 -7.20 0.28 8.32
N PHE A 332 -8.38 0.81 8.58
CA PHE A 332 -9.10 1.72 7.68
C PHE A 332 -8.40 3.07 7.50
N ILE A 333 -7.59 3.49 8.47
CA ILE A 333 -6.85 4.77 8.45
C ILE A 333 -5.37 4.64 8.05
N LYS A 334 -4.92 3.45 7.63
CA LYS A 334 -3.53 3.23 7.16
C LYS A 334 -3.28 3.94 5.83
N ASP A 335 -2.02 4.30 5.56
CA ASP A 335 -1.63 4.98 4.30
C ASP A 335 -2.01 4.17 3.05
N LYS A 336 -2.10 2.85 3.19
CA LYS A 336 -2.55 1.91 2.16
C LYS A 336 -3.66 1.02 2.71
N THR A 337 -4.89 1.51 2.65
CA THR A 337 -6.08 0.72 3.01
C THR A 337 -6.38 -0.31 1.92
N SER A 338 -6.51 -1.59 2.27
CA SER A 338 -6.89 -2.62 1.29
C SER A 338 -8.39 -2.57 1.00
N ARG A 339 -8.82 -3.11 -0.15
CA ARG A 339 -10.25 -3.25 -0.47
C ARG A 339 -11.00 -4.10 0.59
N TRP A 340 -10.34 -5.09 1.19
CA TRP A 340 -10.91 -5.86 2.29
C TRP A 340 -11.14 -4.99 3.52
N ASP A 341 -10.18 -4.13 3.89
CA ASP A 341 -10.35 -3.21 5.02
C ASP A 341 -11.50 -2.22 4.79
N ILE A 342 -11.64 -1.71 3.55
CA ILE A 342 -12.75 -0.82 3.17
C ILE A 342 -14.11 -1.51 3.38
N VAL A 343 -14.26 -2.74 2.87
CA VAL A 343 -15.50 -3.54 2.98
C VAL A 343 -15.74 -3.99 4.42
N SER A 344 -14.72 -4.40 5.17
CA SER A 344 -14.84 -4.79 6.57
C SER A 344 -15.24 -3.61 7.47
N PHE A 345 -14.74 -2.40 7.20
CA PHE A 345 -15.18 -1.21 7.91
C PHE A 345 -16.60 -0.78 7.51
N HIS A 346 -17.02 -1.02 6.27
CA HIS A 346 -18.42 -0.86 5.87
C HIS A 346 -19.34 -1.82 6.63
N ALA A 347 -18.94 -3.08 6.80
CA ALA A 347 -19.67 -4.03 7.64
C ALA A 347 -19.79 -3.54 9.09
N LEU A 348 -18.72 -2.98 9.66
CA LEU A 348 -18.77 -2.36 11.00
C LEU A 348 -19.72 -1.16 11.05
N THR A 349 -19.69 -0.31 10.01
CA THR A 349 -20.58 0.85 9.87
C THR A 349 -22.05 0.43 9.92
N LEU A 350 -22.44 -0.57 9.13
CA LEU A 350 -23.79 -1.14 9.14
C LEU A 350 -24.11 -1.77 10.51
N GLY A 351 -23.17 -2.53 11.08
CA GLY A 351 -23.34 -3.17 12.39
C GLY A 351 -23.61 -2.17 13.52
N ILE A 352 -22.90 -1.04 13.56
CA ILE A 352 -23.12 0.02 14.55
C ILE A 352 -24.48 0.70 14.34
N ALA A 353 -24.91 0.85 13.09
CA ALA A 353 -26.25 1.37 12.77
C ALA A 353 -27.37 0.44 13.28
N ASN A 354 -27.11 -0.87 13.39
CA ASN A 354 -28.04 -1.86 13.95
C ASN A 354 -27.64 -2.28 15.37
N GLN A 355 -28.15 -1.54 16.36
CA GLN A 355 -27.77 -1.66 17.77
C GLN A 355 -28.10 -3.01 18.45
N ASN A 356 -28.84 -3.91 17.79
CA ASN A 356 -29.41 -5.09 18.45
C ASN A 356 -28.49 -6.32 18.45
N ASP A 357 -27.57 -6.47 17.48
CA ASP A 357 -26.74 -7.68 17.36
C ASP A 357 -25.44 -7.47 16.57
N LEU A 358 -24.58 -6.59 17.07
CA LEU A 358 -23.30 -6.29 16.42
C LEU A 358 -22.42 -7.54 16.28
N ASP A 359 -22.41 -8.42 17.28
CA ASP A 359 -21.47 -9.54 17.34
C ASP A 359 -21.77 -10.64 16.31
N ASN A 360 -23.03 -11.04 16.16
CA ASN A 360 -23.37 -12.02 15.13
C ASN A 360 -23.25 -11.41 13.73
N TRP A 361 -23.63 -10.13 13.57
CA TRP A 361 -23.45 -9.41 12.31
C TRP A 361 -21.98 -9.38 11.87
N MET A 362 -21.09 -8.96 12.77
CA MET A 362 -19.66 -8.88 12.46
C MET A 362 -19.04 -10.26 12.21
N ARG A 363 -19.44 -11.29 12.97
CA ARG A 363 -18.96 -12.67 12.75
C ARG A 363 -19.29 -13.16 11.33
N VAL A 364 -20.56 -13.09 10.94
CA VAL A 364 -21.03 -13.55 9.62
C VAL A 364 -20.41 -12.71 8.51
N SER A 365 -20.49 -11.39 8.59
CA SER A 365 -19.99 -10.49 7.53
C SER A 365 -18.47 -10.62 7.34
N LEU A 366 -17.68 -10.67 8.42
CA LEU A 366 -16.23 -10.86 8.31
C LEU A 366 -15.88 -12.25 7.75
N ASN A 367 -16.61 -13.31 8.10
CA ASN A 367 -16.41 -14.62 7.49
C ASN A 367 -16.68 -14.59 5.99
N LEU A 368 -17.74 -13.91 5.53
CA LEU A 368 -18.04 -13.75 4.11
C LEU A 368 -16.95 -12.94 3.38
N ILE A 369 -16.50 -11.83 3.97
CA ILE A 369 -15.49 -10.94 3.38
C ILE A 369 -14.13 -11.63 3.31
N ASN A 370 -13.67 -12.24 4.40
CA ASN A 370 -12.34 -12.89 4.49
C ASN A 370 -12.19 -14.09 3.55
N ASN A 371 -13.30 -14.63 3.05
CA ASN A 371 -13.33 -15.78 2.15
C ASN A 371 -13.78 -15.42 0.71
N THR A 372 -13.83 -14.13 0.40
CA THR A 372 -14.17 -13.62 -0.93
C THR A 372 -12.98 -12.83 -1.52
N ARG A 373 -12.71 -12.99 -2.82
CA ARG A 373 -11.66 -12.21 -3.51
C ARG A 373 -12.22 -10.83 -3.87
N ILE A 374 -11.58 -9.78 -3.37
CA ILE A 374 -11.98 -8.38 -3.58
C ILE A 374 -10.80 -7.64 -4.22
N GLU A 375 -10.44 -8.05 -5.43
CA GLU A 375 -9.20 -7.60 -6.07
C GLU A 375 -9.45 -6.43 -7.04
N LEU A 376 -10.61 -6.40 -7.69
CA LEU A 376 -10.97 -5.42 -8.70
C LEU A 376 -11.92 -4.35 -8.15
N SER A 377 -11.99 -3.19 -8.81
CA SER A 377 -12.91 -2.11 -8.43
C SER A 377 -14.38 -2.58 -8.41
N LYS A 378 -14.81 -3.37 -9.40
CA LYS A 378 -16.15 -3.99 -9.42
C LYS A 378 -16.43 -4.90 -8.23
N ASP A 379 -15.41 -5.59 -7.71
CA ASP A 379 -15.55 -6.52 -6.58
C ASP A 379 -15.83 -5.74 -5.30
N LEU A 380 -15.21 -4.57 -5.13
CA LEU A 380 -15.47 -3.65 -4.02
C LEU A 380 -16.92 -3.15 -4.07
N VAL A 381 -17.37 -2.60 -5.20
CA VAL A 381 -18.76 -2.12 -5.36
C VAL A 381 -19.76 -3.22 -5.05
N ASN A 382 -19.57 -4.40 -5.64
CA ASN A 382 -20.48 -5.53 -5.47
C ASN A 382 -20.49 -6.05 -4.03
N SER A 383 -19.38 -5.94 -3.31
CA SER A 383 -19.27 -6.35 -1.92
C SER A 383 -20.02 -5.39 -0.99
N ILE A 384 -19.86 -4.07 -1.18
CA ILE A 384 -20.63 -3.04 -0.45
C ILE A 384 -22.12 -3.22 -0.68
N ASN A 385 -22.56 -3.31 -1.94
CA ASN A 385 -23.96 -3.51 -2.30
C ASN A 385 -24.55 -4.82 -1.75
N SER A 386 -23.73 -5.88 -1.67
CA SER A 386 -24.17 -7.17 -1.11
C SER A 386 -24.31 -7.11 0.41
N LEU A 387 -23.46 -6.35 1.11
CA LEU A 387 -23.60 -6.10 2.54
C LEU A 387 -24.84 -5.25 2.84
N ASP A 388 -25.10 -4.20 2.05
CA ASP A 388 -26.29 -3.36 2.24
C ASP A 388 -27.58 -4.18 2.07
N LYS A 389 -27.65 -5.00 1.02
CA LYS A 389 -28.78 -5.92 0.81
C LYS A 389 -28.90 -6.92 1.95
N LEU A 390 -27.78 -7.48 2.43
CA LEU A 390 -27.80 -8.40 3.56
C LEU A 390 -28.32 -7.71 4.83
N PHE A 391 -27.87 -6.50 5.09
CA PHE A 391 -28.23 -5.71 6.25
C PHE A 391 -29.73 -5.37 6.26
N ILE A 392 -30.24 -4.83 5.15
CA ILE A 392 -31.66 -4.46 4.99
C ILE A 392 -32.54 -5.71 5.17
N ASN A 393 -32.18 -6.83 4.55
CA ASN A 393 -32.99 -8.05 4.62
C ASN A 393 -32.88 -8.77 5.97
N ALA A 394 -31.75 -8.66 6.65
CA ALA A 394 -31.57 -9.21 8.00
C ALA A 394 -32.45 -8.50 9.04
N ASN A 395 -32.75 -7.21 8.82
CA ASN A 395 -33.67 -6.41 9.63
C ASN A 395 -33.45 -6.58 11.15
N GLY A 396 -32.19 -6.49 11.59
CA GLY A 396 -31.85 -6.62 13.01
C GLY A 396 -31.29 -7.97 13.42
N ASP A 397 -31.67 -9.06 12.75
CA ASP A 397 -31.31 -10.43 13.14
C ASP A 397 -30.77 -11.24 11.94
N ILE A 398 -29.45 -11.24 11.83
CA ILE A 398 -28.74 -11.94 10.75
C ILE A 398 -28.89 -13.46 10.84
N HIS A 399 -29.01 -14.02 12.05
CA HIS A 399 -29.15 -15.45 12.24
C HIS A 399 -30.52 -15.93 11.73
N GLN A 400 -31.60 -15.26 12.14
CA GLN A 400 -32.95 -15.59 11.71
C GLN A 400 -33.10 -15.49 10.19
N TYR A 401 -32.47 -14.48 9.58
CA TYR A 401 -32.46 -14.33 8.12
C TYR A 401 -31.74 -15.48 7.41
N LEU A 402 -30.55 -15.89 7.88
CA LEU A 402 -29.78 -16.97 7.26
C LEU A 402 -30.45 -18.36 7.40
N ILE A 403 -31.25 -18.59 8.45
CA ILE A 403 -32.00 -19.84 8.63
C ILE A 403 -33.04 -20.05 7.52
N ASN A 404 -33.68 -18.97 7.06
CA ASN A 404 -34.80 -19.01 6.13
C ASN A 404 -34.40 -19.28 4.66
N ASP A 405 -33.13 -19.60 4.39
CA ASP A 405 -32.55 -19.97 3.08
C ASP A 405 -32.91 -19.03 1.90
N THR A 406 -33.00 -17.73 2.17
CA THR A 406 -33.34 -16.71 1.14
C THR A 406 -32.13 -15.92 0.63
N PHE A 407 -30.96 -16.04 1.27
CA PHE A 407 -29.80 -15.24 0.88
C PHE A 407 -29.15 -15.76 -0.41
N LYS A 408 -29.47 -15.09 -1.51
CA LYS A 408 -28.82 -15.26 -2.81
C LYS A 408 -28.07 -13.98 -3.15
N THR A 409 -26.75 -14.00 -2.99
CA THR A 409 -25.88 -12.95 -3.52
C THR A 409 -24.93 -13.53 -4.53
N SER A 410 -24.62 -12.74 -5.57
CA SER A 410 -23.68 -13.12 -6.62
C SER A 410 -22.23 -12.84 -6.23
N MET A 411 -21.98 -11.95 -5.27
CA MET A 411 -20.63 -11.49 -4.92
C MET A 411 -19.90 -12.40 -3.92
N PHE A 412 -20.57 -12.79 -2.82
CA PHE A 412 -19.91 -13.59 -1.80
C PHE A 412 -19.76 -15.04 -2.22
N ASN A 413 -18.67 -15.67 -1.79
CA ASN A 413 -18.40 -17.08 -2.08
C ASN A 413 -19.58 -17.95 -1.60
N ARG A 414 -20.19 -18.72 -2.51
CA ARG A 414 -21.37 -19.52 -2.20
C ARG A 414 -21.10 -20.60 -1.15
N GLU A 415 -19.93 -21.26 -1.20
CA GLU A 415 -19.56 -22.26 -0.20
C GLU A 415 -19.47 -21.64 1.21
N GLN A 416 -18.96 -20.41 1.31
CA GLN A 416 -18.94 -19.69 2.59
C GLN A 416 -20.35 -19.33 3.08
N VAL A 417 -21.22 -18.86 2.17
CA VAL A 417 -22.62 -18.56 2.52
C VAL A 417 -23.33 -19.81 3.05
N ASP A 418 -23.21 -20.93 2.33
CA ASP A 418 -23.80 -22.21 2.75
C ASP A 418 -23.25 -22.65 4.11
N GLU A 419 -21.95 -22.46 4.34
CA GLU A 419 -21.31 -22.74 5.63
C GLU A 419 -21.88 -21.87 6.77
N GLU A 420 -22.03 -20.56 6.57
CA GLU A 420 -22.60 -19.68 7.60
C GLU A 420 -24.06 -20.06 7.92
N GLN A 421 -24.86 -20.44 6.92
CA GLN A 421 -26.22 -20.94 7.15
C GLN A 421 -26.23 -22.23 7.99
N ILE A 422 -25.30 -23.16 7.73
CA ILE A 422 -25.14 -24.39 8.51
C ILE A 422 -24.74 -24.06 9.95
N LYS A 423 -23.74 -23.19 10.14
CA LYS A 423 -23.26 -22.79 11.47
C LYS A 423 -24.36 -22.14 12.29
N VAL A 424 -25.12 -21.22 11.71
CA VAL A 424 -26.22 -20.54 12.40
C VAL A 424 -27.26 -21.55 12.90
N LYS A 425 -27.61 -22.56 12.09
CA LYS A 425 -28.52 -23.63 12.51
C LYS A 425 -27.98 -24.39 13.73
N LEU A 426 -26.70 -24.73 13.74
CA LEU A 426 -26.06 -25.43 14.88
C LEU A 426 -25.96 -24.53 16.12
N ILE A 427 -25.63 -23.25 15.93
CA ILE A 427 -25.49 -22.26 17.02
C ILE A 427 -26.83 -21.91 17.65
N ASN A 428 -27.91 -21.86 16.87
CA ASN A 428 -29.24 -21.58 17.43
C ASN A 428 -29.86 -22.80 18.10
N ASP A 429 -29.46 -24.02 17.73
CA ASP A 429 -29.86 -25.24 18.44
C ASP A 429 -29.18 -25.31 19.83
N ASP A 430 -27.88 -24.94 19.93
CA ASP A 430 -26.96 -24.83 21.09
C ASP A 430 -27.09 -25.80 22.29
N ILE A 431 -27.96 -26.82 22.24
CA ILE A 431 -28.16 -27.81 23.32
C ILE A 431 -26.85 -28.53 23.67
N GLN A 432 -25.91 -28.59 22.74
CA GLN A 432 -24.65 -29.29 22.89
C GLN A 432 -23.44 -28.37 23.10
N ASP A 433 -23.57 -27.03 23.12
CA ASP A 433 -22.44 -26.06 23.13
C ASP A 433 -21.71 -25.91 21.77
N TRP A 434 -22.46 -25.97 20.67
CA TRP A 434 -21.90 -25.76 19.32
C TRP A 434 -21.28 -24.39 19.14
N LYS A 435 -21.85 -23.34 19.77
CA LYS A 435 -21.37 -21.97 19.65
C LYS A 435 -19.91 -21.82 20.07
N SER A 436 -19.58 -22.32 21.26
CA SER A 436 -18.22 -22.25 21.81
C SER A 436 -17.21 -23.01 20.94
N ALA A 437 -17.57 -24.20 20.47
CA ALA A 437 -16.71 -25.00 19.62
C ALA A 437 -16.48 -24.38 18.24
N ILE A 438 -17.52 -23.87 17.58
CA ILE A 438 -17.40 -23.21 16.27
C ILE A 438 -16.55 -21.96 16.39
N LEU A 439 -16.81 -21.10 17.39
CA LEU A 439 -16.04 -19.87 17.63
C LEU A 439 -14.55 -20.18 17.87
N LYS A 440 -14.24 -21.24 18.61
CA LYS A 440 -12.85 -21.66 18.85
C LYS A 440 -12.10 -21.95 17.56
N TYR A 441 -12.66 -22.78 16.68
CA TYR A 441 -11.95 -23.23 15.47
C TYR A 441 -12.07 -22.25 14.30
N GLU A 442 -13.17 -21.50 14.18
CA GLU A 442 -13.33 -20.57 13.06
C GLU A 442 -12.39 -19.35 13.17
N ASN A 443 -12.02 -18.97 14.40
CA ASN A 443 -11.05 -17.91 14.68
C ASN A 443 -9.58 -18.36 14.49
N HIS A 444 -9.33 -19.61 14.11
CA HIS A 444 -7.98 -20.07 13.79
C HIS A 444 -7.41 -19.30 12.60
N GLU A 445 -6.14 -18.88 12.69
CA GLU A 445 -5.48 -17.98 11.72
C GLU A 445 -5.53 -18.50 10.28
N TYR A 446 -5.42 -19.83 10.10
CA TYR A 446 -5.52 -20.44 8.78
C TYR A 446 -6.98 -20.55 8.29
N PHE A 447 -7.88 -21.02 9.17
CA PHE A 447 -9.25 -21.36 8.79
C PHE A 447 -10.07 -20.10 8.49
N LYS A 448 -9.95 -19.05 9.30
CA LYS A 448 -10.65 -17.75 9.15
C LYS A 448 -12.10 -17.91 8.69
N GLY A 449 -12.92 -18.56 9.50
CA GLY A 449 -14.32 -18.79 9.16
C GLY A 449 -14.59 -20.04 8.32
N GLN A 450 -13.59 -20.77 7.82
CA GLN A 450 -13.82 -22.01 7.04
C GLN A 450 -13.54 -23.28 7.85
N VAL A 451 -14.57 -23.79 8.50
CA VAL A 451 -14.60 -25.00 9.33
C VAL A 451 -15.63 -26.03 8.87
N CYS A 452 -16.32 -25.82 7.73
CA CYS A 452 -17.26 -26.81 7.18
C CYS A 452 -16.59 -28.16 6.91
N PHE A 453 -15.30 -28.18 6.57
CA PHE A 453 -14.54 -29.44 6.44
C PHE A 453 -14.51 -30.24 7.76
N LEU A 454 -14.40 -29.57 8.92
CA LEU A 454 -14.47 -30.21 10.23
C LEU A 454 -15.88 -30.75 10.52
N LEU A 455 -16.93 -29.99 10.18
CA LEU A 455 -18.33 -30.44 10.30
C LEU A 455 -18.58 -31.71 9.47
N ARG A 456 -18.04 -31.76 8.25
CA ARG A 456 -18.13 -32.93 7.36
C ARG A 456 -17.35 -34.12 7.91
N LEU A 457 -16.11 -33.90 8.40
CA LEU A 457 -15.27 -34.95 9.01
C LEU A 457 -15.93 -35.54 10.27
N SER A 458 -16.47 -34.68 11.12
CA SER A 458 -17.14 -35.09 12.36
C SER A 458 -18.52 -35.69 12.13
N ARG A 459 -19.06 -35.60 10.91
CA ARG A 459 -20.42 -36.00 10.56
C ARG A 459 -21.44 -35.29 11.47
N PHE A 460 -21.21 -34.01 11.74
CA PHE A 460 -22.04 -33.17 12.62
C PHE A 460 -22.19 -33.70 14.06
N LYS A 461 -21.18 -34.41 14.57
CA LYS A 461 -21.10 -34.79 15.99
C LYS A 461 -20.13 -33.87 16.72
N LEU A 462 -20.59 -33.26 17.82
CA LEU A 462 -19.81 -32.23 18.50
C LEU A 462 -18.52 -32.76 19.12
N ASP A 463 -18.57 -33.90 19.79
CA ASP A 463 -17.40 -34.56 20.40
C ASP A 463 -16.30 -34.80 19.36
N LYS A 464 -16.68 -35.29 18.17
CA LYS A 464 -15.76 -35.51 17.05
C LYS A 464 -15.31 -34.20 16.39
N PHE A 465 -16.18 -33.20 16.34
CA PHE A 465 -15.82 -31.86 15.84
C PHE A 465 -14.75 -31.23 16.73
N ILE A 466 -14.88 -31.34 18.05
CA ILE A 466 -13.88 -30.86 19.01
C ILE A 466 -12.58 -31.66 18.85
N GLU A 467 -12.65 -33.00 18.86
CA GLU A 467 -11.46 -33.86 18.72
C GLU A 467 -10.67 -33.56 17.44
N TYR A 468 -11.35 -33.49 16.30
CA TYR A 468 -10.70 -33.22 15.01
C TYR A 468 -10.29 -31.76 14.87
N GLY A 469 -11.03 -30.83 15.47
CA GLY A 469 -10.67 -29.40 15.53
C GLY A 469 -9.37 -29.17 16.28
N ASP A 470 -9.18 -29.82 17.44
CA ASP A 470 -7.95 -29.74 18.22
C ASP A 470 -6.73 -30.26 17.46
N LYS A 471 -6.87 -31.44 16.84
CA LYS A 471 -5.82 -32.04 16.00
C LYS A 471 -5.51 -31.18 14.77
N CYS A 472 -6.53 -30.69 14.06
CA CYS A 472 -6.33 -29.83 12.89
C CYS A 472 -5.70 -28.48 13.26
N THR A 473 -6.02 -27.92 14.42
CA THR A 473 -5.39 -26.67 14.91
C THR A 473 -3.88 -26.85 15.06
N LEU A 474 -3.42 -28.01 15.54
CA LEU A 474 -1.99 -28.33 15.62
C LEU A 474 -1.37 -28.57 14.23
N LEU A 475 -2.05 -29.34 13.36
CA LEU A 475 -1.54 -29.64 12.01
C LEU A 475 -1.44 -28.40 11.11
N PHE A 476 -2.37 -27.45 11.26
CA PHE A 476 -2.40 -26.19 10.51
C PHE A 476 -1.70 -25.03 11.24
N ASN A 477 -0.90 -25.35 12.27
CA ASN A 477 0.03 -24.40 12.87
C ASN A 477 1.20 -24.14 11.90
N GLN A 478 1.71 -22.90 11.84
CA GLN A 478 2.80 -22.53 10.94
C GLN A 478 4.09 -23.34 11.17
N ASN A 479 4.36 -23.81 12.40
CA ASN A 479 5.53 -24.66 12.68
C ASN A 479 5.43 -26.03 12.00
N ILE A 480 4.23 -26.63 11.97
CA ILE A 480 3.99 -27.92 11.32
C ILE A 480 3.86 -27.77 9.81
N LEU A 481 3.11 -26.76 9.35
CA LEU A 481 2.92 -26.48 7.92
C LEU A 481 4.25 -26.15 7.21
N ASN A 482 5.15 -25.43 7.88
CA ASN A 482 6.47 -25.04 7.36
C ASN A 482 7.62 -25.93 7.87
N HIS A 483 7.32 -27.07 8.48
CA HIS A 483 8.35 -27.94 9.02
C HIS A 483 9.38 -28.28 7.94
N SER A 484 10.68 -28.14 8.25
CA SER A 484 11.77 -28.27 7.26
C SER A 484 11.82 -29.65 6.59
N GLU A 485 11.29 -30.66 7.27
CA GLU A 485 11.19 -32.03 6.76
C GLU A 485 9.83 -32.40 6.15
N PHE A 486 8.89 -31.45 6.05
CA PHE A 486 7.57 -31.65 5.42
C PHE A 486 6.77 -32.81 6.04
N ILE A 487 6.86 -32.98 7.36
CA ILE A 487 6.31 -34.15 8.06
C ILE A 487 4.79 -34.29 7.89
N PHE A 488 4.05 -33.18 7.81
CA PHE A 488 2.60 -33.24 7.59
C PHE A 488 2.26 -33.67 6.16
N GLN A 489 2.91 -33.07 5.17
CA GLN A 489 2.77 -33.42 3.75
C GLN A 489 3.09 -34.91 3.52
N ARG A 490 4.22 -35.38 4.04
CA ARG A 490 4.70 -36.76 3.89
C ARG A 490 3.79 -37.76 4.59
N ALA A 491 3.36 -37.48 5.82
CA ALA A 491 2.44 -38.36 6.54
C ALA A 491 1.07 -38.45 5.83
N LEU A 492 0.53 -37.34 5.34
CA LEU A 492 -0.75 -37.35 4.63
C LEU A 492 -0.68 -38.11 3.30
N LEU A 493 0.45 -38.02 2.58
CA LEU A 493 0.69 -38.72 1.31
C LEU A 493 0.70 -40.26 1.47
N ASN A 494 1.00 -40.75 2.67
CA ASN A 494 0.97 -42.17 3.01
C ASN A 494 -0.44 -42.79 2.82
N HIS A 495 -1.50 -42.04 3.11
CA HIS A 495 -2.86 -42.55 3.07
C HIS A 495 -3.54 -42.40 1.70
N TYR A 496 -3.18 -41.36 0.92
CA TYR A 496 -3.76 -41.04 -0.39
C TYR A 496 -2.91 -39.98 -1.10
N ASP A 497 -2.97 -39.93 -2.43
CA ASP A 497 -2.47 -38.78 -3.19
C ASP A 497 -3.39 -37.57 -3.02
N TYR A 498 -3.10 -36.76 -2.01
CA TYR A 498 -3.87 -35.55 -1.70
C TYR A 498 -3.55 -34.38 -2.63
N THR A 499 -2.50 -34.47 -3.46
CA THR A 499 -1.91 -33.32 -4.14
C THR A 499 -2.92 -32.68 -5.10
N PRO A 500 -3.35 -31.43 -4.88
CA PRO A 500 -4.32 -30.82 -5.79
C PRO A 500 -3.63 -30.31 -7.06
N ASN A 501 -4.39 -30.23 -8.14
CA ASN A 501 -3.92 -29.62 -9.38
C ASN A 501 -3.65 -28.11 -9.18
N ALA A 502 -2.47 -27.68 -9.61
CA ALA A 502 -1.95 -26.32 -9.53
C ALA A 502 -1.88 -25.63 -10.91
N GLY A 503 -2.64 -26.12 -11.90
CA GLY A 503 -2.72 -25.62 -13.26
C GLY A 503 -2.04 -26.53 -14.28
N SER A 504 -2.72 -26.81 -15.40
CA SER A 504 -2.23 -27.73 -16.45
C SER A 504 -1.82 -29.09 -15.83
N SER A 505 -0.60 -29.57 -16.05
CA SER A 505 -0.06 -30.82 -15.50
C SER A 505 0.70 -30.65 -14.18
N ASN A 506 0.63 -29.48 -13.53
CA ASN A 506 1.28 -29.27 -12.23
C ASN A 506 0.38 -29.71 -11.07
N TYR A 507 1.00 -30.32 -10.07
CA TYR A 507 0.41 -30.72 -8.81
C TYR A 507 1.24 -30.14 -7.67
N THR A 508 0.61 -29.89 -6.51
CA THR A 508 1.28 -29.23 -5.38
C THR A 508 1.20 -30.07 -4.10
N PHE A 509 2.27 -30.06 -3.30
CA PHE A 509 2.27 -30.53 -1.91
C PHE A 509 1.67 -29.50 -0.95
N CYS A 510 1.11 -28.41 -1.49
CA CYS A 510 0.53 -27.27 -0.81
C CYS A 510 1.55 -26.38 -0.08
N VAL A 511 1.56 -25.10 -0.43
CA VAL A 511 2.21 -24.06 0.39
C VAL A 511 1.30 -23.61 1.52
N SER A 512 1.90 -22.96 2.52
CA SER A 512 1.33 -22.60 3.83
C SER A 512 0.99 -21.10 3.99
N ASP A 513 1.16 -20.31 2.92
CA ASP A 513 0.92 -18.86 2.94
C ASP A 513 -0.55 -18.55 3.27
N LEU A 514 -0.74 -17.62 4.21
CA LEU A 514 -2.01 -17.24 4.81
C LEU A 514 -2.89 -16.36 3.91
N ALA A 515 -2.34 -15.80 2.83
CA ALA A 515 -3.09 -15.03 1.85
C ALA A 515 -4.23 -15.87 1.25
N LEU A 516 -5.40 -15.26 1.09
CA LEU A 516 -6.61 -15.96 0.65
C LEU A 516 -6.40 -16.77 -0.64
N ARG A 517 -5.77 -16.17 -1.65
CA ARG A 517 -5.46 -16.83 -2.92
C ARG A 517 -4.59 -18.06 -2.73
N SER A 518 -3.53 -17.96 -1.93
CA SER A 518 -2.67 -19.10 -1.61
C SER A 518 -3.47 -20.23 -0.94
N LYS A 519 -4.28 -19.90 0.06
CA LYS A 519 -5.10 -20.90 0.76
C LYS A 519 -6.06 -21.61 -0.19
N ILE A 520 -6.74 -20.86 -1.07
CA ILE A 520 -7.66 -21.38 -2.10
C ILE A 520 -6.91 -22.28 -3.08
N ASP A 521 -5.73 -21.88 -3.54
CA ASP A 521 -4.99 -22.62 -4.55
C ASP A 521 -4.29 -23.88 -4.01
N ASN A 522 -4.15 -24.00 -2.68
CA ASN A 522 -3.43 -25.07 -1.97
C ASN A 522 -4.34 -25.84 -1.01
N TRP A 523 -4.13 -25.75 0.32
CA TRP A 523 -4.78 -26.66 1.26
C TRP A 523 -6.30 -26.58 1.26
N ARG A 524 -6.95 -25.47 0.88
CA ARG A 524 -8.42 -25.44 0.83
C ARG A 524 -8.98 -26.35 -0.27
N LYS A 525 -8.25 -26.57 -1.38
CA LYS A 525 -8.62 -27.64 -2.35
C LYS A 525 -8.62 -29.02 -1.69
N VAL A 526 -7.63 -29.28 -0.83
CA VAL A 526 -7.53 -30.54 -0.07
C VAL A 526 -8.69 -30.66 0.91
N LEU A 527 -8.96 -29.62 1.69
CA LEU A 527 -10.02 -29.59 2.70
C LEU A 527 -11.44 -29.62 2.09
N ASN A 528 -11.62 -29.14 0.87
CA ASN A 528 -12.92 -29.19 0.18
C ASN A 528 -13.08 -30.42 -0.72
N ASN A 529 -12.05 -31.26 -0.88
CA ASN A 529 -12.11 -32.47 -1.68
C ASN A 529 -12.49 -33.70 -0.84
N LYS A 530 -13.60 -34.37 -1.22
CA LYS A 530 -14.13 -35.53 -0.49
C LYS A 530 -13.12 -36.68 -0.32
N LYS A 531 -12.30 -37.00 -1.32
CA LYS A 531 -11.32 -38.10 -1.24
C LYS A 531 -10.17 -37.73 -0.31
N SER A 532 -9.70 -36.49 -0.41
CA SER A 532 -8.65 -35.96 0.46
C SER A 532 -9.11 -35.87 1.92
N LEU A 533 -10.37 -35.54 2.18
CA LEU A 533 -10.94 -35.57 3.53
C LEU A 533 -10.96 -36.96 4.14
N VAL A 534 -11.22 -38.01 3.37
CA VAL A 534 -11.12 -39.39 3.87
C VAL A 534 -9.68 -39.72 4.27
N SER A 535 -8.70 -39.23 3.50
CA SER A 535 -7.27 -39.37 3.85
C SER A 535 -6.93 -38.63 5.15
N LEU A 536 -7.39 -37.38 5.27
CA LEU A 536 -7.20 -36.58 6.47
C LEU A 536 -7.87 -37.23 7.69
N GLU A 537 -9.07 -37.82 7.54
CA GLU A 537 -9.74 -38.55 8.63
C GLU A 537 -8.90 -39.74 9.14
N LYS A 538 -8.22 -40.46 8.24
CA LYS A 538 -7.31 -41.56 8.63
C LYS A 538 -6.12 -41.01 9.43
N LEU A 539 -5.46 -39.98 8.92
CA LEU A 539 -4.35 -39.32 9.61
C LEU A 539 -4.78 -38.83 11.01
N LEU A 540 -5.94 -38.17 11.11
CA LEU A 540 -6.47 -37.65 12.37
C LEU A 540 -6.75 -38.75 13.40
N LYS A 541 -7.01 -40.00 12.99
CA LYS A 541 -7.19 -41.13 13.91
C LYS A 541 -5.87 -41.66 14.47
N GLU A 542 -4.77 -41.46 13.76
CA GLU A 542 -3.44 -41.98 14.11
C GLU A 542 -2.60 -40.96 14.91
N VAL A 543 -2.91 -39.66 14.77
CA VAL A 543 -2.21 -38.59 15.50
C VAL A 543 -2.81 -38.29 16.87
N THR A 544 -1.95 -37.91 17.81
CA THR A 544 -2.34 -37.50 19.17
C THR A 544 -2.02 -36.03 19.44
N VAL A 545 -2.83 -35.37 20.28
CA VAL A 545 -2.66 -33.94 20.62
C VAL A 545 -1.42 -33.73 21.49
N SER A 546 -1.00 -34.72 22.28
CA SER A 546 0.15 -34.62 23.19
C SER A 546 1.50 -34.58 22.47
N ASP A 547 1.60 -35.21 21.29
CA ASP A 547 2.87 -35.30 20.54
C ASP A 547 2.60 -35.51 19.05
N ILE A 548 2.16 -34.42 18.38
CA ILE A 548 1.75 -34.45 16.98
C ILE A 548 2.92 -34.84 16.06
N GLU A 549 4.13 -34.32 16.31
CA GLU A 549 5.30 -34.57 15.47
C GLU A 549 5.73 -36.04 15.53
N LYS A 550 5.81 -36.62 16.74
CA LYS A 550 6.15 -38.03 16.89
C LYS A 550 5.14 -38.95 16.22
N SER A 551 3.84 -38.62 16.29
CA SER A 551 2.83 -39.34 15.55
C SER A 551 3.07 -39.25 14.03
N LEU A 552 3.36 -38.06 13.49
CA LEU A 552 3.65 -37.88 12.06
C LEU A 552 4.90 -38.67 11.62
N TYR A 553 5.99 -38.63 12.38
CA TYR A 553 7.18 -39.45 12.10
C TYR A 553 6.90 -40.95 12.15
N THR A 554 6.08 -41.39 13.11
CA THR A 554 5.68 -42.80 13.22
C THR A 554 4.99 -43.26 11.94
N ILE A 555 4.03 -42.47 11.44
CA ILE A 555 3.28 -42.74 10.21
C ILE A 555 4.20 -42.79 8.98
N ILE A 556 5.14 -41.84 8.88
CA ILE A 556 6.13 -41.81 7.79
C ILE A 556 7.01 -43.06 7.81
N ASN A 557 7.55 -43.41 8.98
CA ASN A 557 8.49 -44.53 9.15
C ASN A 557 7.80 -45.89 8.98
N SER A 558 6.49 -45.98 9.24
CA SER A 558 5.70 -47.20 9.02
C SER A 558 5.06 -47.27 7.62
N SER A 559 5.46 -46.40 6.68
CA SER A 559 4.87 -46.39 5.33
C SER A 559 5.15 -47.69 4.57
N ILE A 560 4.09 -48.25 3.98
CA ILE A 560 4.13 -49.42 3.08
C ILE A 560 3.84 -49.04 1.62
N VAL A 561 3.79 -47.74 1.32
CA VAL A 561 3.52 -47.24 -0.03
C VAL A 561 4.70 -47.59 -0.93
N SER A 562 4.38 -48.13 -2.12
CA SER A 562 5.34 -48.67 -3.08
C SER A 562 5.20 -48.12 -4.50
N ASP A 563 4.40 -47.06 -4.67
CA ASP A 563 4.33 -46.30 -5.91
C ASP A 563 5.19 -45.03 -5.80
N TRP A 564 5.12 -44.13 -6.80
CA TRP A 564 5.93 -42.91 -6.86
C TRP A 564 5.92 -42.07 -5.57
N ARG A 565 4.84 -42.14 -4.78
CA ARG A 565 4.73 -41.41 -3.51
C ARG A 565 5.76 -41.85 -2.49
N GLU A 566 6.21 -43.11 -2.54
CA GLU A 566 7.22 -43.67 -1.65
C GLU A 566 8.45 -42.77 -1.56
N TYR A 567 8.92 -42.27 -2.70
CA TYR A 567 10.12 -41.45 -2.79
C TYR A 567 9.95 -40.10 -2.08
N PHE A 568 8.79 -39.46 -2.25
CA PHE A 568 8.47 -38.21 -1.55
C PHE A 568 8.19 -38.45 -0.05
N ILE A 569 7.68 -39.61 0.34
CA ILE A 569 7.42 -39.98 1.74
C ILE A 569 8.73 -40.27 2.48
N LYS A 570 9.60 -41.09 1.91
CA LYS A 570 10.83 -41.54 2.57
C LYS A 570 11.88 -40.44 2.66
N ASP A 571 11.97 -39.59 1.64
CA ASP A 571 13.02 -38.60 1.57
C ASP A 571 12.48 -37.16 1.40
N LYS A 572 12.73 -36.34 2.41
CA LYS A 572 12.34 -34.93 2.44
C LYS A 572 12.94 -34.11 1.30
N GLN A 573 14.06 -34.54 0.71
CA GLN A 573 14.77 -33.76 -0.31
C GLN A 573 13.93 -33.53 -1.56
N PHE A 574 13.05 -34.46 -1.94
CA PHE A 574 12.21 -34.32 -3.14
C PHE A 574 11.19 -33.18 -2.98
N ILE A 575 10.52 -33.09 -1.83
CA ILE A 575 9.62 -31.96 -1.54
C ILE A 575 10.44 -30.68 -1.29
N GLY A 576 11.64 -30.81 -0.72
CA GLY A 576 12.58 -29.71 -0.47
C GLY A 576 13.10 -29.05 -1.76
N TYR A 577 13.33 -29.85 -2.80
CA TYR A 577 13.72 -29.40 -4.12
C TYR A 577 12.65 -28.52 -4.77
N CYS A 578 11.38 -28.88 -4.59
CA CYS A 578 10.24 -28.14 -5.10
C CYS A 578 10.03 -26.82 -4.34
N LYS A 579 10.64 -25.71 -4.79
CA LYS A 579 10.57 -24.41 -4.07
C LYS A 579 9.14 -23.89 -3.92
N ARG A 580 8.30 -24.07 -4.95
CA ARG A 580 6.85 -23.75 -4.88
C ARG A 580 5.99 -24.93 -4.42
N LYS A 581 6.63 -26.00 -3.92
CA LYS A 581 5.99 -27.27 -3.56
C LYS A 581 5.27 -27.93 -4.73
N GLN A 582 5.65 -27.61 -5.97
CA GLN A 582 5.03 -28.14 -7.17
C GLN A 582 5.91 -29.18 -7.86
N PHE A 583 5.27 -30.16 -8.47
CA PHE A 583 5.87 -31.11 -9.38
C PHE A 583 4.95 -31.28 -10.59
N ARG A 584 5.51 -31.72 -11.72
CA ARG A 584 4.73 -32.06 -12.89
C ARG A 584 4.40 -33.54 -12.87
N TYR A 585 3.16 -33.88 -13.17
CA TYR A 585 2.66 -35.25 -13.18
C TYR A 585 1.85 -35.48 -14.45
N TYR A 586 2.38 -36.34 -15.32
CA TYR A 586 1.67 -36.81 -16.51
C TYR A 586 1.16 -38.24 -16.30
N SER A 587 1.97 -39.09 -15.67
CA SER A 587 1.61 -40.46 -15.33
C SER A 587 2.39 -40.94 -14.12
N LYS A 588 2.09 -42.16 -13.65
CA LYS A 588 2.86 -42.80 -12.58
C LYS A 588 4.33 -43.03 -12.93
N LYS A 589 4.73 -42.92 -14.20
CA LYS A 589 6.10 -43.12 -14.68
C LYS A 589 6.73 -41.82 -15.19
N GLU A 590 5.98 -40.73 -15.25
CA GLU A 590 6.43 -39.48 -15.85
C GLU A 590 6.15 -38.33 -14.88
N ILE A 591 7.14 -38.07 -14.03
CA ILE A 591 7.04 -37.18 -12.88
C ILE A 591 8.29 -36.32 -12.81
N TYR A 592 8.10 -35.00 -12.75
CA TYR A 592 9.20 -34.04 -12.70
C TYR A 592 9.08 -33.12 -11.49
N PRO A 593 9.87 -33.33 -10.43
CA PRO A 593 10.06 -32.33 -9.38
C PRO A 593 10.53 -31.00 -9.97
N LEU A 594 9.81 -29.91 -9.69
CA LEU A 594 10.10 -28.60 -10.30
C LEU A 594 10.84 -27.70 -9.31
N HIS A 595 12.04 -27.23 -9.65
CA HIS A 595 12.74 -26.27 -8.80
C HIS A 595 11.99 -24.93 -8.73
N LYS A 596 11.31 -24.55 -9.82
CA LYS A 596 10.47 -23.34 -9.91
C LYS A 596 8.99 -23.71 -10.13
N GLU A 597 8.44 -23.43 -11.31
CA GLU A 597 7.02 -23.63 -11.63
C GLU A 597 6.79 -24.27 -13.02
N ARG A 598 7.75 -24.16 -13.92
CA ARG A 598 7.59 -24.55 -15.33
C ARG A 598 8.78 -25.41 -15.77
N MET A 599 8.56 -26.25 -16.77
CA MET A 599 9.59 -27.13 -17.36
C MET A 599 10.72 -26.37 -18.07
N ASN A 600 10.51 -25.11 -18.45
CA ASN A 600 11.58 -24.24 -18.94
C ASN A 600 12.50 -23.71 -17.81
N GLY A 601 12.26 -24.11 -16.57
CA GLY A 601 13.18 -23.92 -15.46
C GLY A 601 13.76 -25.25 -15.01
N LYS A 602 14.76 -25.19 -14.13
CA LYS A 602 15.39 -26.37 -13.52
C LYS A 602 14.35 -27.34 -12.97
N HIS A 603 14.46 -28.60 -13.38
CA HIS A 603 13.66 -29.70 -12.88
C HIS A 603 14.47 -31.00 -12.91
N LEU A 604 13.99 -31.99 -12.19
CA LEU A 604 14.53 -33.34 -12.17
C LEU A 604 13.57 -34.27 -12.92
N GLU A 605 14.09 -35.35 -13.49
CA GLU A 605 13.29 -36.52 -13.78
C GLU A 605 13.39 -37.46 -12.57
N LEU A 606 12.24 -37.86 -12.01
CA LEU A 606 12.18 -38.50 -10.69
C LEU A 606 13.03 -39.79 -10.62
N TYR A 607 12.90 -40.70 -11.58
CA TYR A 607 13.46 -42.04 -11.49
C TYR A 607 14.98 -42.08 -11.71
N SER A 608 15.47 -41.37 -12.72
CA SER A 608 16.89 -41.17 -12.97
C SER A 608 17.58 -40.46 -11.80
N TYR A 609 16.92 -39.49 -11.16
CA TYR A 609 17.49 -38.82 -9.98
C TYR A 609 17.55 -39.75 -8.76
N ILE A 610 16.51 -40.56 -8.52
CA ILE A 610 16.53 -41.61 -7.49
C ILE A 610 17.68 -42.59 -7.75
N PHE A 611 17.85 -43.02 -9.00
CA PHE A 611 18.93 -43.93 -9.37
C PHE A 611 20.30 -43.29 -9.12
N TYR A 612 20.46 -42.01 -9.48
CA TYR A 612 21.68 -41.24 -9.22
C TYR A 612 22.05 -41.21 -7.73
N ILE A 613 21.13 -40.80 -6.86
CA ILE A 613 21.38 -40.71 -5.41
C ILE A 613 21.77 -42.08 -4.83
N ASN A 614 21.05 -43.14 -5.23
CA ASN A 614 21.25 -44.47 -4.63
C ASN A 614 22.52 -45.16 -5.16
N ASN A 615 22.87 -44.95 -6.44
CA ASN A 615 23.85 -45.78 -7.12
C ASN A 615 25.11 -45.03 -7.55
N ILE A 616 25.06 -43.73 -7.77
CA ILE A 616 26.12 -42.95 -8.42
C ILE A 616 26.71 -41.87 -7.51
N GLU A 617 25.86 -41.12 -6.82
CA GLU A 617 26.29 -39.97 -6.02
C GLU A 617 27.37 -40.36 -4.99
N GLY A 618 28.47 -39.60 -4.98
CA GLY A 618 29.60 -39.83 -4.07
C GLY A 618 30.49 -41.02 -4.42
N LYS A 619 30.27 -41.71 -5.56
CA LYS A 619 31.13 -42.80 -6.05
C LYS A 619 32.00 -42.34 -7.22
N SER A 620 33.08 -43.07 -7.48
CA SER A 620 34.02 -42.83 -8.57
C SER A 620 33.92 -43.94 -9.62
N PHE A 621 34.01 -43.58 -10.89
CA PHE A 621 33.86 -44.50 -12.02
C PHE A 621 34.93 -44.22 -13.07
N VAL A 622 36.03 -44.98 -13.04
CA VAL A 622 37.13 -44.82 -14.03
C VAL A 622 36.66 -45.31 -15.41
N PRO A 623 36.93 -44.60 -16.52
CA PRO A 623 37.82 -43.43 -16.65
C PRO A 623 37.13 -42.07 -16.49
N PHE A 624 35.84 -42.05 -16.14
CA PHE A 624 35.07 -40.82 -16.03
C PHE A 624 35.46 -39.98 -14.80
N ASP A 625 35.38 -38.67 -14.97
CA ASP A 625 35.48 -37.71 -13.88
C ASP A 625 34.24 -37.78 -12.97
N LYS A 626 34.20 -36.91 -11.95
CA LYS A 626 33.17 -36.92 -10.91
C LYS A 626 31.76 -36.84 -11.53
N PRO A 627 30.92 -37.89 -11.41
CA PRO A 627 29.59 -37.87 -11.98
C PRO A 627 28.71 -36.83 -11.28
N TYR A 628 27.77 -36.28 -12.03
CA TYR A 628 26.80 -35.32 -11.51
C TYR A 628 25.43 -35.51 -12.18
N TYR A 629 24.40 -34.97 -11.57
CA TYR A 629 23.07 -34.96 -12.17
C TYR A 629 22.86 -33.68 -12.97
N LEU A 630 22.54 -33.83 -14.25
CA LEU A 630 22.24 -32.72 -15.15
C LEU A 630 20.73 -32.42 -15.11
N GLU A 631 20.39 -31.33 -14.42
CA GLU A 631 19.02 -30.80 -14.41
C GLU A 631 18.67 -30.21 -15.77
N SER A 632 17.51 -30.57 -16.31
CA SER A 632 17.03 -29.91 -17.53
C SER A 632 16.43 -28.53 -17.23
N THR A 633 16.66 -27.59 -18.15
CA THR A 633 16.03 -26.26 -18.16
C THR A 633 15.14 -26.05 -19.39
N SER A 634 14.84 -27.11 -20.13
CA SER A 634 14.04 -27.08 -21.35
C SER A 634 13.15 -28.33 -21.40
N TRP A 635 12.63 -28.67 -22.57
CA TRP A 635 11.92 -29.94 -22.75
C TRP A 635 12.86 -31.14 -22.92
N GLY A 636 14.18 -30.92 -22.91
CA GLY A 636 15.17 -32.02 -22.90
C GLY A 636 15.06 -32.85 -21.62
N LEU A 637 15.50 -34.11 -21.68
CA LEU A 637 15.48 -35.01 -20.55
C LEU A 637 16.57 -34.62 -19.54
N SER A 638 16.27 -34.78 -18.25
CA SER A 638 17.31 -34.71 -17.21
C SER A 638 18.07 -36.04 -17.21
N SER A 639 19.38 -35.98 -17.02
CA SER A 639 20.25 -37.14 -17.17
C SER A 639 21.28 -37.22 -16.04
N ILE A 640 21.77 -38.43 -15.79
CA ILE A 640 23.00 -38.63 -15.03
C ILE A 640 24.15 -38.46 -16.00
N ARG A 641 25.04 -37.51 -15.75
CA ARG A 641 26.15 -37.20 -16.65
C ARG A 641 27.49 -37.65 -16.08
N PHE A 642 28.29 -38.26 -16.95
CA PHE A 642 29.68 -38.58 -16.74
C PHE A 642 30.51 -37.92 -17.83
N ASP A 643 31.55 -37.20 -17.43
CA ASP A 643 32.47 -36.53 -18.35
C ASP A 643 33.74 -37.36 -18.45
N TRP A 644 34.32 -37.46 -19.64
CA TRP A 644 35.60 -38.10 -19.86
C TRP A 644 36.39 -37.36 -20.93
N LYS A 645 37.62 -36.96 -20.60
CA LYS A 645 38.52 -36.32 -21.55
C LYS A 645 39.58 -37.30 -22.05
N TYR A 646 39.68 -37.46 -23.36
CA TYR A 646 40.66 -38.35 -23.99
C TYR A 646 41.18 -37.74 -25.30
N ASN A 647 42.51 -37.70 -25.48
CA ASN A 647 43.18 -37.08 -26.64
C ASN A 647 42.69 -35.66 -26.98
N GLU A 648 42.49 -34.82 -25.96
CA GLU A 648 41.97 -33.45 -26.08
C GLU A 648 40.50 -33.33 -26.54
N ILE A 649 39.77 -34.43 -26.67
CA ILE A 649 38.33 -34.44 -26.97
C ILE A 649 37.56 -34.73 -25.68
N ASP A 650 36.48 -33.96 -25.46
CA ASP A 650 35.54 -34.17 -24.36
C ASP A 650 34.41 -35.12 -24.80
N TYR A 651 34.24 -36.19 -24.03
CA TYR A 651 33.20 -37.20 -24.20
C TYR A 651 32.23 -37.17 -23.03
N PHE A 652 30.97 -37.49 -23.33
CA PHE A 652 29.89 -37.47 -22.36
C PHE A 652 29.14 -38.79 -22.37
N VAL A 653 28.78 -39.27 -21.19
CA VAL A 653 27.79 -40.34 -21.01
C VAL A 653 26.58 -39.78 -20.31
N ASP A 654 25.42 -39.96 -20.92
CA ASP A 654 24.13 -39.63 -20.32
C ASP A 654 23.35 -40.90 -20.03
N ILE A 655 22.89 -41.02 -18.78
CA ILE A 655 21.92 -42.05 -18.38
C ILE A 655 20.57 -41.37 -18.16
N GLU A 656 19.58 -41.78 -18.95
CA GLU A 656 18.24 -41.20 -18.95
C GLU A 656 17.19 -42.27 -18.62
N PHE A 657 16.11 -41.86 -17.96
CA PHE A 657 14.93 -42.71 -17.81
C PHE A 657 13.93 -42.41 -18.93
N LYS A 658 13.45 -43.46 -19.60
CA LYS A 658 12.49 -43.40 -20.71
C LYS A 658 11.13 -43.89 -20.22
N TYR A 659 10.22 -42.95 -19.95
CA TYR A 659 8.93 -43.25 -19.34
C TYR A 659 8.01 -44.11 -20.22
N GLU A 660 8.19 -44.07 -21.55
CA GLU A 660 7.42 -44.86 -22.51
C GLU A 660 7.69 -46.36 -22.39
N SER A 661 8.96 -46.74 -22.21
CA SER A 661 9.40 -48.14 -22.09
C SER A 661 9.57 -48.61 -20.65
N ASP A 662 9.56 -47.70 -19.67
CA ASP A 662 9.84 -48.00 -18.27
C ASP A 662 11.21 -48.66 -18.12
N ASP A 663 12.17 -48.06 -18.81
CA ASP A 663 13.55 -48.50 -18.94
C ASP A 663 14.47 -47.30 -19.01
N TYR A 664 15.77 -47.57 -18.94
CA TYR A 664 16.81 -46.56 -19.07
C TYR A 664 17.48 -46.65 -20.44
N SER A 665 18.07 -45.55 -20.85
CA SER A 665 19.08 -45.55 -21.90
C SER A 665 20.43 -45.06 -21.38
N ILE A 666 21.48 -45.49 -22.06
CA ILE A 666 22.83 -44.95 -21.90
C ILE A 666 23.25 -44.44 -23.27
N SER A 667 23.56 -43.15 -23.32
CA SER A 667 24.09 -42.48 -24.51
C SER A 667 25.57 -42.16 -24.29
N PHE A 668 26.38 -42.29 -25.33
CA PHE A 668 27.79 -41.92 -25.36
C PHE A 668 28.06 -41.05 -26.59
N PHE A 669 28.57 -39.85 -26.39
CA PHE A 669 28.73 -38.89 -27.47
C PHE A 669 29.84 -37.88 -27.22
N CYS A 670 30.22 -37.17 -28.27
CA CYS A 670 31.07 -35.99 -28.24
C CYS A 670 30.60 -34.98 -29.29
N ASP A 671 30.86 -33.70 -29.04
CA ASP A 671 30.50 -32.61 -29.96
C ASP A 671 31.44 -32.57 -31.18
N GLU A 672 32.59 -33.25 -31.10
CA GLU A 672 33.56 -33.41 -32.19
C GLU A 672 33.41 -34.78 -32.88
N GLY A 673 34.17 -34.99 -33.97
CA GLY A 673 34.21 -36.29 -34.65
C GLY A 673 34.87 -37.36 -33.79
N MET A 674 34.16 -38.47 -33.53
CA MET A 674 34.68 -39.56 -32.70
C MET A 674 35.73 -40.39 -33.48
N PRO A 675 36.92 -40.63 -32.90
CA PRO A 675 37.95 -41.46 -33.52
C PRO A 675 37.47 -42.90 -33.77
N SER A 676 37.87 -43.49 -34.90
CA SER A 676 37.42 -44.83 -35.31
C SER A 676 37.72 -45.92 -34.27
N ASN A 677 38.84 -45.81 -33.54
CA ASN A 677 39.16 -46.77 -32.48
C ASN A 677 38.17 -46.74 -31.31
N ILE A 678 37.56 -45.58 -31.02
CA ILE A 678 36.52 -45.46 -29.99
C ILE A 678 35.19 -45.98 -30.53
N ILE A 679 34.84 -45.64 -31.77
CA ILE A 679 33.62 -46.15 -32.45
C ILE A 679 33.62 -47.68 -32.43
N ASP A 680 34.70 -48.32 -32.88
CA ASP A 680 34.84 -49.78 -32.92
C ASP A 680 34.64 -50.42 -31.54
N ILE A 681 35.10 -49.76 -30.46
CA ILE A 681 34.97 -50.26 -29.09
C ILE A 681 33.52 -50.18 -28.63
N VAL A 682 32.86 -49.04 -28.86
CA VAL A 682 31.50 -48.75 -28.40
C VAL A 682 30.47 -49.59 -29.18
N GLU A 683 30.63 -49.75 -30.48
CA GLU A 683 29.81 -50.64 -31.31
C GLU A 683 29.98 -52.12 -30.91
N LYS A 684 31.20 -52.56 -30.62
CA LYS A 684 31.49 -53.95 -30.23
C LYS A 684 30.80 -54.34 -28.92
N ILE A 685 30.65 -53.41 -27.99
CA ILE A 685 29.88 -53.65 -26.77
C ILE A 685 28.38 -53.48 -27.00
N GLY A 686 27.92 -53.06 -28.18
CA GLY A 686 26.53 -53.09 -28.62
C GLY A 686 25.78 -51.77 -28.50
N PHE A 687 26.48 -50.64 -28.48
CA PHE A 687 25.87 -49.33 -28.70
C PHE A 687 25.62 -49.14 -30.20
N VAL A 688 24.55 -48.41 -30.54
CA VAL A 688 24.14 -48.17 -31.92
C VAL A 688 24.27 -46.67 -32.20
N SER A 689 24.88 -46.32 -33.33
CA SER A 689 24.98 -44.94 -33.78
C SER A 689 23.59 -44.37 -34.10
N ILE A 690 23.33 -43.14 -33.64
CA ILE A 690 22.12 -42.39 -33.97
C ILE A 690 22.55 -41.23 -34.86
N THR A 691 22.35 -41.37 -36.16
CA THR A 691 22.63 -40.30 -37.13
C THR A 691 21.46 -39.34 -37.20
N ASP A 692 21.63 -38.11 -36.73
CA ASP A 692 20.83 -36.97 -37.21
C ASP A 692 21.57 -36.30 -38.38
N ILE A 693 20.82 -35.92 -39.41
CA ILE A 693 21.29 -35.72 -40.80
C ILE A 693 22.17 -34.47 -41.02
N ASP A 694 22.48 -33.65 -40.03
CA ASP A 694 23.07 -32.31 -40.29
C ASP A 694 24.17 -31.80 -39.32
N ASP A 695 24.82 -32.62 -38.50
CA ASP A 695 25.96 -32.16 -37.66
C ASP A 695 27.07 -33.23 -37.53
N ASP A 696 28.34 -32.79 -37.51
CA ASP A 696 29.56 -33.61 -37.36
C ASP A 696 29.66 -34.33 -35.98
N SER A 697 28.61 -34.25 -35.14
CA SER A 697 28.54 -34.86 -33.82
C SER A 697 28.39 -36.39 -33.90
N SER A 698 29.17 -37.12 -33.09
CA SER A 698 29.11 -38.58 -33.02
C SER A 698 28.32 -39.02 -31.79
N TYR A 699 27.15 -39.63 -32.00
CA TYR A 699 26.24 -40.05 -30.95
C TYR A 699 25.90 -41.54 -31.02
N PHE A 700 26.04 -42.24 -29.89
CA PHE A 700 25.78 -43.67 -29.75
C PHE A 700 24.86 -43.93 -28.56
N GLU A 701 23.89 -44.84 -28.67
CA GLU A 701 22.96 -45.14 -27.57
C GLU A 701 22.68 -46.64 -27.44
N VAL A 702 22.38 -47.06 -26.21
CA VAL A 702 21.70 -48.32 -25.89
C VAL A 702 20.42 -47.98 -25.13
N VAL A 703 19.28 -48.42 -25.64
CA VAL A 703 17.96 -48.21 -25.04
C VAL A 703 17.42 -49.49 -24.38
N ASN A 704 16.28 -49.38 -23.68
CA ASN A 704 15.54 -50.49 -23.08
C ASN A 704 16.34 -51.28 -22.02
N ILE A 705 17.16 -50.56 -21.24
CA ILE A 705 17.97 -51.13 -20.16
C ILE A 705 17.14 -51.15 -18.88
N LYS A 706 16.78 -52.35 -18.42
CA LYS A 706 16.13 -52.53 -17.11
C LYS A 706 17.05 -52.04 -15.99
N GLU A 707 16.49 -51.35 -14.99
CA GLU A 707 17.24 -50.78 -13.85
C GLU A 707 18.27 -51.74 -13.23
N LYS A 708 17.87 -53.00 -13.00
CA LYS A 708 18.73 -54.05 -12.41
C LYS A 708 19.98 -54.38 -13.24
N LYS A 709 19.97 -54.08 -14.54
CA LYS A 709 21.09 -54.29 -15.47
C LYS A 709 21.85 -53.01 -15.78
N LEU A 710 21.36 -51.85 -15.32
CA LEU A 710 21.89 -50.55 -15.70
C LEU A 710 23.35 -50.37 -15.31
N MET A 711 23.70 -50.69 -14.06
CA MET A 711 25.09 -50.61 -13.59
C MET A 711 26.02 -51.61 -14.29
N HIS A 712 25.53 -52.80 -14.62
CA HIS A 712 26.33 -53.76 -15.39
C HIS A 712 26.62 -53.20 -16.78
N ARG A 713 25.58 -52.66 -17.44
CA ARG A 713 25.72 -52.12 -18.79
C ARG A 713 26.62 -50.89 -18.82
N PHE A 714 26.52 -50.02 -17.84
CA PHE A 714 27.43 -48.89 -17.66
C PHE A 714 28.87 -49.36 -17.40
N ALA A 715 29.06 -50.37 -16.54
CA ALA A 715 30.39 -50.93 -16.28
C ALA A 715 31.04 -51.54 -17.53
N ASP A 716 30.26 -52.17 -18.42
CA ASP A 716 30.79 -52.67 -19.70
C ASP A 716 31.40 -51.54 -20.54
N LEU A 717 30.73 -50.37 -20.61
CA LEU A 717 31.25 -49.18 -21.29
C LEU A 717 32.49 -48.63 -20.57
N SER A 718 32.41 -48.42 -19.26
CA SER A 718 33.51 -47.90 -18.43
C SER A 718 34.80 -48.73 -18.61
N ASN A 719 34.70 -50.05 -18.48
CA ASN A 719 35.82 -50.98 -18.62
C ASN A 719 36.37 -51.07 -20.05
N ALA A 720 35.55 -50.77 -21.05
CA ALA A 720 35.97 -50.76 -22.45
C ALA A 720 36.76 -49.50 -22.77
N LEU A 721 36.32 -48.35 -22.26
CA LEU A 721 36.99 -47.05 -22.44
C LEU A 721 38.27 -46.94 -21.61
N GLU A 722 38.35 -47.53 -20.42
CA GLU A 722 39.58 -47.54 -19.59
C GLU A 722 40.77 -48.27 -20.26
N LYS A 723 40.49 -49.15 -21.24
CA LYS A 723 41.53 -49.91 -21.95
C LYS A 723 42.15 -49.15 -23.14
N VAL A 724 41.62 -47.97 -23.43
CA VAL A 724 42.12 -47.05 -24.46
C VAL A 724 43.11 -46.10 -23.83
#